data_AF-A0A1H7A461-F1
#
_entry.id   AF-A0A1H7A461-F1
#
_cell.length_a   1.000
_cell.length_b   1.000
_cell.length_c   1.000
_cell.angle_alpha   90.00
_cell.angle_beta   90.00
_cell.angle_gamma   90.00
#
_symmetry.space_group_name_H-M   'P 1'
#
loop_
_entity.id
_entity.type
_entity.pdbx_description
1 polymer ?
#
loop_
_entity_poly.entity_id
_entity_poly.type
_entity_poly.pdbx_seq_one_letter_code
_entity_poly.pdbx_strand_id
1 'polypeptide(L)'
;MNPGEAPIAEMRAALDKEFDVLLLPVSHPSLGPIRIVDDLFAIGRSEPPFAEYSRDLVTKLSRRHARIFSEHGAVYVADLDSKNGTTVNGNAVRQSPARVRAGDELCFGGELSYRVAVEPRPFSSASARGVQHLTVTLKPERADLGLEAIDIPVFPFLVSKTDELFARYKDRYPHQVNYISRRHAHIFLKSGEPWIEDLGSTNGTFVNHKRLGESAVALENGDVVGFGGDHFVYRIALEKSFEIEPTVTQMPPPLAADASPVVADTPAPVAAVAMPAEDPDKTTFVGAAHSFLDIFCVDRALQREDEVNENSPPLTPEESSETPPRRPRRRWQLLLSELTRTFAGGDRTTMRRIGWGGLAVLIVVGGIAVALYMRGASEREVKNLLSAGEYEQAADSATSYLQHHPASDSIRSLASEALMKARVPGWLAALRTGQFDHAASLVEGMRTSSEGNPDAVSLIDQLRWVGELERFVVGRGGPDAPIHIYSDERRIDNLLKRWDDDAKGHQRILDRIASYVPEFTEPYALAMSHLRKLQSDDSVYLAAIDRLNSTIATELGRDKPNALTAVLDDYAQRYPRLAGLDAVRADLRQYTEIFNEMTARHLTPLLALMKKASFSTPPFQSQYRQLSATRLPSAEVIAKHDAVSAAWQSGDSQQALAGLQAMPAGPWSDVLAAELAHKKAVLDQFADLQKSRGAGNRDDKLLSFYARLDPVEDAYYVRAIQSDVDALRDRALARAQDSINRAQTLWRQYRANGSIGGTQRLEAGVSEGFRNQARLLSEANTSAQQGMRIYTQLKAPPPAGSDQLLEDIEAETQLQRRSLQELRMVLEPGLLKSKLTLIGGTDE
;
A
#
# COMPACT_ATOMS: atom_id res chain seq x y z
N MET A 1 -46.90 12.98 57.91
CA MET A 1 -46.38 12.67 56.56
C MET A 1 -44.89 12.46 56.70
N ASN A 2 -44.34 11.33 56.26
CA ASN A 2 -42.91 11.02 56.35
C ASN A 2 -42.09 11.98 55.48
N PRO A 3 -41.06 12.66 56.03
CA PRO A 3 -40.10 13.42 55.26
C PRO A 3 -38.75 12.69 55.25
N GLY A 4 -38.22 12.34 54.08
CA GLY A 4 -36.88 11.75 54.03
C GLY A 4 -36.51 11.01 52.75
N GLU A 5 -36.81 11.57 51.58
CA GLU A 5 -36.15 11.18 50.33
C GLU A 5 -35.90 12.45 49.51
N ALA A 6 -34.64 12.91 49.55
CA ALA A 6 -34.08 13.85 48.59
C ALA A 6 -33.23 13.07 47.56
N PRO A 7 -33.11 13.55 46.31
CA PRO A 7 -32.61 12.75 45.19
C PRO A 7 -31.07 12.65 45.17
N ILE A 8 -30.59 11.58 44.55
CA ILE A 8 -29.19 11.17 44.31
C ILE A 8 -28.29 12.27 43.68
N ALA A 9 -28.86 13.39 43.23
CA ALA A 9 -28.15 14.55 42.68
C ALA A 9 -27.36 15.34 43.73
N GLU A 10 -27.82 15.43 44.98
CA GLU A 10 -27.10 16.19 46.04
C GLU A 10 -25.94 15.40 46.66
N MET A 11 -25.89 14.09 46.49
CA MET A 11 -24.77 13.26 46.97
C MET A 11 -23.60 13.21 45.97
N ARG A 12 -23.82 13.63 44.71
CA ARG A 12 -22.75 13.78 43.71
C ARG A 12 -22.02 15.13 43.79
N ALA A 13 -22.63 16.15 44.37
CA ALA A 13 -22.00 17.47 44.55
C ALA A 13 -20.94 17.51 45.68
N ALA A 14 -20.71 16.40 46.40
CA ALA A 14 -19.80 16.33 47.54
C ALA A 14 -18.49 15.54 47.29
N LEU A 15 -18.19 15.13 46.05
CA LEU A 15 -17.02 14.31 45.73
C LEU A 15 -15.92 14.98 44.89
N ASP A 16 -16.11 16.20 44.38
CA ASP A 16 -15.04 16.96 43.72
C ASP A 16 -14.27 17.83 44.72
N LYS A 17 -13.55 17.17 45.63
CA LYS A 17 -12.37 17.82 46.20
C LYS A 17 -11.24 17.63 45.20
N GLU A 18 -11.03 18.61 44.33
CA GLU A 18 -9.82 18.70 43.52
C GLU A 18 -8.62 18.91 44.47
N PHE A 19 -7.79 17.87 44.61
CA PHE A 19 -6.52 17.95 45.29
C PHE A 19 -5.41 18.08 44.23
N ASP A 20 -4.40 18.90 44.50
CA ASP A 20 -3.19 18.92 43.69
C ASP A 20 -2.21 17.87 44.22
N VAL A 21 -1.58 17.12 43.31
CA VAL A 21 -0.48 16.23 43.65
C VAL A 21 0.81 17.02 43.57
N LEU A 22 1.61 17.03 44.64
CA LEU A 22 2.93 17.64 44.65
C LEU A 22 4.01 16.57 44.74
N LEU A 23 5.03 16.69 43.91
CA LEU A 23 6.27 15.95 44.03
C LEU A 23 7.30 16.84 44.74
N LEU A 24 7.53 16.55 46.02
CA LEU A 24 8.52 17.25 46.84
C LEU A 24 9.88 16.59 46.64
N PRO A 25 10.91 17.25 46.09
CA PRO A 25 12.18 16.61 45.79
C PRO A 25 12.88 16.15 47.08
N VAL A 26 13.25 14.87 47.12
CA VAL A 26 13.95 14.23 48.25
C VAL A 26 15.44 14.12 47.96
N SER A 27 15.83 13.67 46.77
CA SER A 27 17.25 13.50 46.44
C SER A 27 17.97 14.82 46.16
N HIS A 28 17.25 15.84 45.65
CA HIS A 28 17.79 17.15 45.32
C HIS A 28 16.84 18.28 45.76
N PRO A 29 16.83 18.65 47.07
CA PRO A 29 15.86 19.61 47.61
C PRO A 29 15.87 21.00 46.96
N SER A 30 16.95 21.35 46.25
CA SER A 30 17.08 22.61 45.50
C SER A 30 16.22 22.69 44.23
N LEU A 31 15.64 21.58 43.75
CA LEU A 31 14.84 21.54 42.50
C LEU A 31 13.43 22.12 42.66
N GLY A 32 13.00 22.45 43.88
CA GLY A 32 11.66 22.96 44.17
C GLY A 32 10.55 21.90 43.99
N PRO A 33 9.37 22.11 44.59
CA PRO A 33 8.26 21.17 44.45
C PRO A 33 7.65 21.26 43.04
N ILE A 34 7.36 20.10 42.44
CA ILE A 34 6.61 20.02 41.18
C ILE A 34 5.13 19.87 41.54
N ARG A 35 4.30 20.84 41.17
CA ARG A 35 2.85 20.74 41.33
C ARG A 35 2.23 20.20 40.05
N ILE A 36 1.53 19.08 40.18
CA ILE A 36 0.79 18.44 39.10
C ILE A 36 -0.64 18.98 39.17
N VAL A 37 -0.99 19.79 38.18
CA VAL A 37 -2.31 20.44 38.07
C VAL A 37 -3.21 19.69 37.07
N ASP A 38 -2.60 18.96 36.13
CA ASP A 38 -3.27 18.18 35.10
C ASP A 38 -3.53 16.73 35.56
N ASP A 39 -4.59 16.10 35.07
CA ASP A 39 -4.95 14.70 35.38
C ASP A 39 -3.95 13.67 34.84
N LEU A 40 -3.07 14.09 33.92
CA LEU A 40 -2.00 13.28 33.34
C LEU A 40 -0.71 14.11 33.27
N PHE A 41 0.34 13.66 33.95
CA PHE A 41 1.63 14.32 34.01
C PHE A 41 2.74 13.44 33.42
N ALA A 42 3.42 13.94 32.39
CA ALA A 42 4.49 13.22 31.71
C ALA A 42 5.85 13.43 32.39
N ILE A 43 6.62 12.34 32.51
CA ILE A 43 7.95 12.35 33.12
C ILE A 43 8.95 11.85 32.10
N GLY A 44 9.96 12.66 31.81
CA GLY A 44 11.03 12.31 30.90
C GLY A 44 12.03 13.45 30.75
N ARG A 45 13.26 13.15 30.32
CA ARG A 45 14.32 14.17 30.20
C ARG A 45 14.05 15.26 29.16
N SER A 46 13.01 15.09 28.35
CA SER A 46 12.55 16.05 27.33
C SER A 46 11.25 16.74 27.74
N GLU A 47 10.69 16.42 28.91
CA GLU A 47 9.44 16.97 29.42
C GLU A 47 9.73 18.01 30.52
N PRO A 48 9.12 19.21 30.51
CA PRO A 48 9.20 20.14 31.63
C PRO A 48 8.59 19.54 32.93
N PRO A 49 9.13 19.86 34.12
CA PRO A 49 10.30 20.71 34.38
C PRO A 49 11.64 19.97 34.22
N PHE A 50 11.65 18.65 34.01
CA PHE A 50 12.88 17.85 33.92
C PHE A 50 13.78 18.26 32.74
N ALA A 51 13.20 18.75 31.65
CA ALA A 51 13.95 19.29 30.50
C ALA A 51 14.86 20.48 30.88
N GLU A 52 14.57 21.17 31.98
CA GLU A 52 15.31 22.34 32.46
C GLU A 52 16.40 21.98 33.48
N TYR A 53 16.43 20.73 33.95
CA TYR A 53 17.45 20.27 34.89
C TYR A 53 18.82 20.14 34.21
N SER A 54 19.89 20.24 35.00
CA SER A 54 21.25 20.04 34.49
C SER A 54 21.40 18.64 33.90
N ARG A 55 22.22 18.51 32.84
CA ARG A 55 22.39 17.24 32.12
C ARG A 55 22.76 16.09 33.05
N ASP A 56 23.58 16.36 34.07
CA ASP A 56 24.04 15.34 35.00
C ASP A 56 22.88 14.70 35.77
N LEU A 57 21.84 15.47 36.13
CA LEU A 57 20.66 15.00 36.88
C LEU A 57 19.68 14.18 36.03
N VAL A 58 19.59 14.45 34.73
CA VAL A 58 18.64 13.78 33.83
C VAL A 58 19.28 12.75 32.90
N THR A 59 20.59 12.49 33.06
CA THR A 59 21.33 11.51 32.26
C THR A 59 20.74 10.10 32.40
N LYS A 60 20.24 9.76 33.58
CA LYS A 60 19.56 8.47 33.84
C LYS A 60 18.05 8.50 33.58
N LEU A 61 17.47 9.64 33.22
CA LEU A 61 16.07 9.75 32.88
C LEU A 61 15.88 9.46 31.38
N SER A 62 14.92 8.59 31.04
CA SER A 62 14.57 8.31 29.65
C SER A 62 13.89 9.53 29.02
N ARG A 63 13.90 9.64 27.68
CA ARG A 63 13.13 10.68 26.96
C ARG A 63 11.64 10.63 27.30
N ARG A 64 11.10 9.42 27.34
CA ARG A 64 9.77 9.07 27.87
C ARG A 64 10.05 8.06 28.98
N HIS A 65 9.85 8.45 30.24
CA HIS A 65 10.30 7.65 31.39
C HIS A 65 9.10 7.09 32.15
N ALA A 66 8.20 7.94 32.61
CA ALA A 66 7.03 7.53 33.35
C ALA A 66 5.86 8.49 33.10
N ARG A 67 4.67 8.13 33.60
CA ARG A 67 3.51 9.01 33.68
C ARG A 67 2.86 8.88 35.05
N ILE A 68 2.43 10.00 35.61
CA ILE A 68 1.53 10.06 36.77
C ILE A 68 0.15 10.44 36.27
N PHE A 69 -0.89 9.80 36.78
CA PHE A 69 -2.26 10.11 36.41
C PHE A 69 -3.23 9.89 37.56
N SER A 70 -4.35 10.59 37.52
CA SER A 70 -5.45 10.48 38.49
C SER A 70 -6.63 9.75 37.86
N GLU A 71 -7.14 8.72 38.54
CA GLU A 71 -8.30 7.94 38.09
C GLU A 71 -9.21 7.62 39.29
N HIS A 72 -10.51 7.92 39.20
CA HIS A 72 -11.50 7.67 40.26
C HIS A 72 -11.10 8.22 41.65
N GLY A 73 -10.42 9.37 41.69
CA GLY A 73 -9.94 9.99 42.94
C GLY A 73 -8.70 9.31 43.55
N ALA A 74 -8.00 8.45 42.80
CA ALA A 74 -6.74 7.84 43.21
C ALA A 74 -5.61 8.17 42.21
N VAL A 75 -4.38 8.33 42.72
CA VAL A 75 -3.19 8.65 41.92
C VAL A 75 -2.42 7.38 41.59
N TYR A 76 -1.94 7.28 40.36
CA TYR A 76 -1.14 6.15 39.86
C TYR A 76 0.12 6.64 39.16
N VAL A 77 1.15 5.81 39.16
CA VAL A 77 2.37 6.00 38.37
C VAL A 77 2.63 4.78 37.50
N ALA A 78 2.96 5.00 36.22
CA ALA A 78 3.29 3.95 35.26
C ALA A 78 4.66 4.20 34.64
N ASP A 79 5.49 3.16 34.60
CA ASP A 79 6.77 3.17 33.88
C ASP A 79 6.53 2.92 32.38
N LEU A 80 7.17 3.70 31.52
CA LEU A 80 7.00 3.62 30.05
C LEU A 80 8.14 2.82 29.39
N ASP A 81 8.48 1.67 29.97
CA ASP A 81 9.62 0.84 29.56
C ASP A 81 10.94 1.63 29.61
N SER A 82 11.14 2.31 30.73
CA SER A 82 12.25 3.22 30.91
C SER A 82 13.56 2.46 31.16
N LYS A 83 14.67 2.95 30.58
CA LYS A 83 15.96 2.25 30.61
C LYS A 83 16.47 1.96 32.03
N ASN A 84 16.17 2.84 32.97
CA ASN A 84 16.68 2.77 34.35
C ASN A 84 15.55 2.57 35.38
N GLY A 85 14.31 2.39 34.92
CA GLY A 85 13.15 2.08 35.74
C GLY A 85 12.60 3.22 36.62
N THR A 86 11.36 3.02 37.06
CA THR A 86 10.64 3.83 38.05
C THR A 86 10.36 2.97 39.28
N THR A 87 10.43 3.54 40.49
CA THR A 87 10.13 2.83 41.75
C THR A 87 9.19 3.63 42.64
N VAL A 88 8.35 2.94 43.42
CA VAL A 88 7.54 3.50 44.52
C VAL A 88 8.00 2.87 45.83
N ASN A 89 8.45 3.67 46.79
CA ASN A 89 9.01 3.23 48.07
C ASN A 89 10.09 2.14 47.91
N GLY A 90 10.95 2.27 46.89
CA GLY A 90 12.01 1.32 46.57
C GLY A 90 11.57 0.06 45.80
N ASN A 91 10.27 -0.15 45.61
CA ASN A 91 9.73 -1.25 44.81
C ASN A 91 9.61 -0.84 43.34
N ALA A 92 10.20 -1.59 42.43
CA ALA A 92 10.12 -1.32 41.00
C ALA A 92 8.67 -1.38 40.50
N VAL A 93 8.25 -0.30 39.82
CA VAL A 93 7.04 -0.26 39.03
C VAL A 93 7.31 -1.13 37.81
N ARG A 94 6.84 -2.38 37.87
CA ARG A 94 6.95 -3.35 36.76
C ARG A 94 5.93 -2.99 35.67
N GLN A 95 5.42 -3.97 34.94
CA GLN A 95 4.60 -3.75 33.75
C GLN A 95 3.15 -3.27 34.00
N SER A 96 2.76 -2.90 35.22
CA SER A 96 1.43 -2.38 35.56
C SER A 96 1.54 -1.12 36.44
N PRO A 97 0.61 -0.14 36.31
CA PRO A 97 0.63 1.07 37.14
C PRO A 97 0.61 0.76 38.64
N ALA A 98 1.49 1.43 39.39
CA ALA A 98 1.50 1.37 40.84
C ALA A 98 0.62 2.49 41.40
N ARG A 99 -0.26 2.16 42.35
CA ARG A 99 -1.04 3.16 43.09
C ARG A 99 -0.11 3.94 44.01
N VAL A 100 -0.27 5.25 44.02
CA VAL A 100 0.53 6.20 44.78
C VAL A 100 -0.34 6.89 45.82
N ARG A 101 0.17 7.03 47.04
CA ARG A 101 -0.49 7.70 48.16
C ARG A 101 0.35 8.88 48.65
N ALA A 102 -0.30 9.82 49.33
CA ALA A 102 0.40 10.87 50.06
C ALA A 102 1.41 10.26 51.03
N GLY A 103 2.66 10.74 50.98
CA GLY A 103 3.80 10.25 51.75
C GLY A 103 4.72 9.29 50.99
N ASP A 104 4.26 8.67 49.90
CA ASP A 104 5.06 7.72 49.12
C ASP A 104 6.26 8.40 48.44
N GLU A 105 7.36 7.68 48.33
CA GLU A 105 8.56 8.12 47.63
C GLU A 105 8.62 7.52 46.22
N LEU A 106 8.53 8.37 45.20
CA LEU A 106 8.71 8.01 43.80
C LEU A 106 10.15 8.28 43.39
N CYS A 107 10.84 7.30 42.82
CA CYS A 107 12.18 7.49 42.26
C CYS A 107 12.24 7.12 40.79
N PHE A 108 12.78 8.05 39.99
CA PHE A 108 12.93 7.95 38.54
C PHE A 108 14.40 7.84 38.17
N GLY A 109 14.74 6.87 37.32
CA GLY A 109 16.10 6.66 36.84
C GLY A 109 17.12 6.30 37.92
N GLY A 110 16.64 5.92 39.12
CA GLY A 110 17.45 5.54 40.27
C GLY A 110 18.09 6.70 41.05
N GLU A 111 17.91 7.95 40.63
CA GLU A 111 18.57 9.11 41.24
C GLU A 111 17.63 10.29 41.56
N LEU A 112 16.48 10.41 40.88
CA LEU A 112 15.53 11.49 41.09
C LEU A 112 14.38 11.01 41.98
N SER A 113 14.51 11.18 43.30
CA SER A 113 13.50 10.81 44.29
C SER A 113 12.63 12.01 44.68
N TYR A 114 11.32 11.79 44.77
CA TYR A 114 10.31 12.74 45.19
C TYR A 114 9.36 12.12 46.20
N ARG A 115 9.00 12.86 47.25
CA ARG A 115 7.94 12.49 48.17
C ARG A 115 6.64 13.10 47.69
N VAL A 116 5.62 12.26 47.58
CA VAL A 116 4.30 12.66 47.12
C VAL A 116 3.57 13.35 48.26
N ALA A 117 3.10 14.56 48.04
CA ALA A 117 2.16 15.25 48.91
C ALA A 117 0.85 15.50 48.15
N VAL A 118 -0.25 15.57 48.89
CA VAL A 118 -1.57 15.86 48.33
C VAL A 118 -2.10 17.05 49.09
N GLU A 119 -2.27 18.18 48.41
CA GLU A 119 -2.77 19.43 48.99
C GLU A 119 -4.17 19.75 48.46
N PRO A 120 -5.12 20.19 49.31
CA PRO A 120 -6.38 20.75 48.82
C PRO A 120 -6.08 21.99 47.95
N ARG A 121 -6.61 22.03 46.72
CA ARG A 121 -6.37 23.13 45.78
C ARG A 121 -6.85 24.45 46.43
N PRO A 122 -5.98 25.46 46.63
CA PRO A 122 -6.38 26.72 47.24
C PRO A 122 -7.33 27.47 46.32
N PHE A 123 -8.56 27.70 46.80
CA PHE A 123 -9.58 28.48 46.11
C PHE A 123 -9.06 29.91 45.88
N SER A 124 -8.68 30.25 44.65
CA SER A 124 -8.32 31.61 44.27
C SER A 124 -9.48 32.25 43.53
N SER A 125 -9.90 33.44 43.98
CA SER A 125 -10.90 34.28 43.31
C SER A 125 -10.46 34.76 41.91
N ALA A 126 -9.23 34.43 41.47
CA ALA A 126 -8.78 34.57 40.09
C ALA A 126 -9.38 33.51 39.15
N SER A 127 -9.90 32.38 39.67
CA SER A 127 -10.61 31.36 38.90
C SER A 127 -12.04 31.77 38.51
N ALA A 128 -12.51 32.95 38.97
CA ALA A 128 -13.82 33.51 38.63
C ALA A 128 -13.81 34.43 37.40
N ARG A 129 -12.77 34.40 36.56
CA ARG A 129 -12.79 35.03 35.23
C ARG A 129 -12.63 33.97 34.14
N GLY A 130 -13.79 33.51 33.68
CA GLY A 130 -13.98 32.80 32.42
C GLY A 130 -13.48 31.36 32.46
N VAL A 131 -14.37 30.41 32.79
CA VAL A 131 -14.24 29.06 32.24
C VAL A 131 -14.38 29.24 30.72
N GLN A 132 -13.25 29.30 30.01
CA GLN A 132 -13.27 29.21 28.56
C GLN A 132 -13.73 27.79 28.23
N HIS A 133 -15.00 27.63 27.88
CA HIS A 133 -15.45 26.40 27.23
C HIS A 133 -14.89 26.43 25.81
N LEU A 134 -13.80 25.70 25.62
CA LEU A 134 -13.23 25.42 24.30
C LEU A 134 -13.93 24.18 23.76
N THR A 135 -14.81 24.37 22.77
CA THR A 135 -15.35 23.27 21.99
C THR A 135 -14.45 23.04 20.79
N VAL A 136 -13.93 21.82 20.64
CA VAL A 136 -13.19 21.39 19.44
C VAL A 136 -14.13 20.54 18.59
N THR A 137 -14.44 21.02 17.39
CA THR A 137 -15.24 20.26 16.42
C THR A 137 -14.35 19.86 15.24
N LEU A 138 -14.37 18.57 14.89
CA LEU A 138 -13.76 18.02 13.69
C LEU A 138 -14.80 18.05 12.56
N LYS A 139 -14.69 19.01 11.64
CA LYS A 139 -15.59 19.12 10.48
C LYS A 139 -15.04 18.34 9.29
N PRO A 140 -15.78 17.40 8.70
CA PRO A 140 -15.26 16.59 7.60
C PRO A 140 -14.92 17.45 6.39
N GLU A 141 -13.74 17.26 5.81
CA GLU A 141 -13.32 17.99 4.60
C GLU A 141 -13.74 17.27 3.32
N ARG A 142 -13.96 15.96 3.42
CA ARG A 142 -14.33 15.08 2.32
C ARG A 142 -15.84 14.86 2.26
N ALA A 143 -16.49 15.57 1.33
CA ALA A 143 -17.93 15.42 1.08
C ALA A 143 -18.31 14.08 0.41
N ASP A 144 -17.36 13.41 -0.27
CA ASP A 144 -17.58 12.18 -1.02
C ASP A 144 -17.78 10.94 -0.14
N LEU A 145 -17.33 11.01 1.11
CA LEU A 145 -17.39 9.89 2.06
C LEU A 145 -18.57 9.96 3.03
N GLY A 146 -19.34 11.07 3.01
CA GLY A 146 -20.46 11.26 3.93
C GLY A 146 -20.05 11.20 5.40
N LEU A 147 -18.82 11.61 5.72
CA LEU A 147 -18.35 11.70 7.10
C LEU A 147 -19.19 12.74 7.85
N GLU A 148 -19.41 12.50 9.13
CA GLU A 148 -20.12 13.43 10.01
C GLU A 148 -19.13 14.25 10.82
N ALA A 149 -19.55 15.44 11.25
CA ALA A 149 -18.77 16.23 12.19
C ALA A 149 -18.68 15.53 13.54
N ILE A 150 -17.54 15.66 14.21
CA ILE A 150 -17.33 15.13 15.55
C ILE A 150 -17.09 16.30 16.49
N ASP A 151 -18.05 16.54 17.38
CA ASP A 151 -17.85 17.45 18.50
C ASP A 151 -17.12 16.68 19.60
N ILE A 152 -15.98 17.21 20.07
CA ILE A 152 -15.19 16.59 21.13
C ILE A 152 -15.69 17.13 22.48
N PRO A 153 -16.42 16.31 23.27
CA PRO A 153 -17.07 16.81 24.48
C PRO A 153 -16.15 16.80 25.71
N VAL A 154 -15.08 16.00 25.68
CA VAL A 154 -14.17 15.74 26.82
C VAL A 154 -12.77 15.51 26.30
N PHE A 155 -11.77 15.96 27.06
CA PHE A 155 -10.35 15.73 26.80
C PHE A 155 -9.73 14.86 27.90
N PRO A 156 -8.78 13.97 27.59
CA PRO A 156 -8.27 13.67 26.25
C PRO A 156 -9.27 12.85 25.42
N PHE A 157 -9.40 13.20 24.14
CA PHE A 157 -10.20 12.50 23.15
C PHE A 157 -9.33 11.54 22.35
N LEU A 158 -9.63 10.24 22.43
CA LEU A 158 -8.86 9.20 21.75
C LEU A 158 -9.41 8.94 20.35
N VAL A 159 -8.54 9.05 19.35
CA VAL A 159 -8.82 8.58 17.99
C VAL A 159 -8.49 7.09 17.92
N SER A 160 -9.52 6.28 17.77
CA SER A 160 -9.40 4.82 17.68
C SER A 160 -10.35 4.25 16.65
N LYS A 161 -9.90 3.20 15.95
CA LYS A 161 -10.75 2.42 15.04
C LYS A 161 -11.86 1.62 15.74
N THR A 162 -11.79 1.49 17.06
CA THR A 162 -12.80 0.82 17.89
C THR A 162 -13.79 1.80 18.52
N ASP A 163 -13.55 3.11 18.40
CA ASP A 163 -14.50 4.13 18.87
C ASP A 163 -15.69 4.20 17.90
N GLU A 164 -16.92 4.29 18.42
CA GLU A 164 -18.14 4.30 17.62
C GLU A 164 -18.16 5.40 16.55
N LEU A 165 -17.53 6.55 16.82
CA LEU A 165 -17.46 7.68 15.90
C LEU A 165 -16.70 7.35 14.60
N PHE A 166 -15.77 6.40 14.66
CA PHE A 166 -14.99 5.91 13.51
C PHE A 166 -15.45 4.52 13.05
N ALA A 167 -15.81 3.63 13.98
CA ALA A 167 -16.22 2.26 13.71
C ALA A 167 -17.55 2.18 12.94
N ARG A 168 -18.45 3.17 13.09
CA ARG A 168 -19.71 3.26 12.33
C ARG A 168 -19.52 3.26 10.80
N TYR A 169 -18.35 3.66 10.32
CA TYR A 169 -18.03 3.65 8.89
C TYR A 169 -17.48 2.30 8.42
N LYS A 170 -17.30 1.31 9.31
CA LYS A 170 -16.68 0.02 8.98
C LYS A 170 -17.51 -0.79 7.99
N ASP A 171 -18.83 -0.73 8.08
CA ASP A 171 -19.69 -1.50 7.17
C ASP A 171 -19.70 -0.91 5.75
N ARG A 172 -19.52 0.42 5.64
CA ARG A 172 -19.57 1.15 4.37
C ARG A 172 -18.18 1.36 3.74
N TYR A 173 -17.16 1.58 4.56
CA TYR A 173 -15.77 1.86 4.18
C TYR A 173 -14.77 1.07 5.05
N PRO A 174 -14.85 -0.27 5.06
CA PRO A 174 -14.04 -1.12 5.95
C PRO A 174 -12.54 -0.88 5.78
N HIS A 175 -12.10 -0.68 4.53
CA HIS A 175 -10.70 -0.40 4.22
C HIS A 175 -10.23 0.92 4.82
N GLN A 176 -11.08 1.97 4.84
CA GLN A 176 -10.71 3.27 5.38
C GLN A 176 -10.58 3.25 6.90
N VAL A 177 -11.53 2.61 7.60
CA VAL A 177 -11.48 2.45 9.07
C VAL A 177 -10.24 1.68 9.51
N ASN A 178 -9.76 0.75 8.69
CA ASN A 178 -8.53 0.00 8.95
C ASN A 178 -7.25 0.85 8.88
N TYR A 179 -7.29 2.06 8.29
CA TYR A 179 -6.16 2.98 8.34
C TYR A 179 -6.03 3.70 9.68
N ILE A 180 -7.10 3.73 10.48
CA ILE A 180 -7.06 4.17 11.87
C ILE A 180 -6.55 3.02 12.74
N SER A 181 -5.66 3.31 13.68
CA SER A 181 -5.11 2.33 14.61
C SER A 181 -6.01 2.23 15.86
N ARG A 182 -5.91 1.15 16.65
CA ARG A 182 -6.63 1.05 17.94
C ARG A 182 -6.19 2.12 18.95
N ARG A 183 -5.00 2.66 18.74
CA ARG A 183 -4.40 3.78 19.48
C ARG A 183 -3.78 4.71 18.43
N HIS A 184 -4.60 5.51 17.77
CA HIS A 184 -4.11 6.26 16.61
C HIS A 184 -3.48 7.59 17.06
N ALA A 185 -4.29 8.46 17.62
CA ALA A 185 -3.86 9.74 18.17
C ALA A 185 -4.75 10.08 19.36
N HIS A 186 -4.36 11.08 20.14
CA HIS A 186 -5.27 11.72 21.07
C HIS A 186 -5.19 13.24 20.95
N ILE A 187 -6.33 13.88 21.20
CA ILE A 187 -6.44 15.33 21.31
C ILE A 187 -6.64 15.65 22.79
N PHE A 188 -5.84 16.53 23.35
CA PHE A 188 -5.86 16.85 24.78
C PHE A 188 -5.68 18.34 25.01
N LEU A 189 -6.08 18.85 26.18
CA LEU A 189 -5.84 20.25 26.53
C LEU A 189 -4.49 20.37 27.24
N LYS A 190 -3.67 21.32 26.79
CA LYS A 190 -2.45 21.73 27.47
C LYS A 190 -2.53 23.24 27.68
N SER A 191 -2.55 23.67 28.95
CA SER A 191 -2.73 25.08 29.32
C SER A 191 -4.00 25.73 28.72
N GLY A 192 -5.08 24.96 28.59
CA GLY A 192 -6.36 25.43 28.01
C GLY A 192 -6.41 25.48 26.48
N GLU A 193 -5.35 25.05 25.78
CA GLU A 193 -5.30 24.97 24.32
C GLU A 193 -5.34 23.51 23.85
N PRO A 194 -5.95 23.22 22.70
CA PRO A 194 -6.04 21.85 22.19
C PRO A 194 -4.72 21.47 21.51
N TRP A 195 -4.19 20.31 21.86
CA TRP A 195 -2.99 19.71 21.30
C TRP A 195 -3.31 18.32 20.80
N ILE A 196 -2.60 17.87 19.77
CA ILE A 196 -2.72 16.53 19.21
C ILE A 196 -1.38 15.81 19.24
N GLU A 197 -1.40 14.54 19.61
CA GLU A 197 -0.22 13.68 19.60
C GLU A 197 -0.56 12.34 18.96
N ASP A 198 0.31 11.89 18.06
CA ASP A 198 0.23 10.56 17.47
C ASP A 198 0.71 9.51 18.48
N LEU A 199 -0.10 8.47 18.72
CA LEU A 199 0.17 7.46 19.74
C LEU A 199 1.01 6.27 19.21
N GLY A 200 1.76 6.50 18.12
CA GLY A 200 2.50 5.48 17.38
C GLY A 200 1.63 4.79 16.33
N SER A 201 0.79 5.55 15.64
CA SER A 201 -0.13 5.00 14.65
C SER A 201 0.60 4.47 13.42
N THR A 202 0.07 3.39 12.85
CA THR A 202 0.66 2.71 11.68
C THR A 202 0.74 3.64 10.47
N ASN A 203 -0.34 4.37 10.20
CA ASN A 203 -0.47 5.21 9.02
C ASN A 203 -0.21 6.70 9.29
N GLY A 204 0.06 7.07 10.54
CA GLY A 204 0.37 8.43 10.95
C GLY A 204 -0.85 9.34 11.11
N THR A 205 -0.66 10.34 11.95
CA THR A 205 -1.52 11.51 12.09
C THR A 205 -0.88 12.70 11.41
N PHE A 206 -1.67 13.51 10.71
CA PHE A 206 -1.20 14.65 9.93
C PHE A 206 -1.91 15.92 10.41
N VAL A 207 -1.18 17.04 10.46
CA VAL A 207 -1.73 18.38 10.65
C VAL A 207 -1.24 19.24 9.49
N ASN A 208 -2.15 19.86 8.74
CA ASN A 208 -1.88 20.65 7.55
C ASN A 208 -0.97 19.91 6.54
N HIS A 209 -1.32 18.66 6.24
CA HIS A 209 -0.59 17.72 5.35
C HIS A 209 0.83 17.36 5.81
N LYS A 210 1.24 17.76 7.01
CA LYS A 210 2.53 17.39 7.60
C LYS A 210 2.30 16.29 8.64
N ARG A 211 2.97 15.16 8.47
CA ARG A 211 2.92 14.05 9.44
C ARG A 211 3.51 14.49 10.77
N LEU A 212 2.79 14.21 11.85
CA LEU A 212 3.27 14.45 13.21
C LEU A 212 4.47 13.55 13.51
N GLY A 213 5.43 14.09 14.27
CA GLY A 213 6.57 13.36 14.81
C GLY A 213 6.28 12.81 16.20
N GLU A 214 7.33 12.59 17.00
CA GLU A 214 7.23 12.06 18.38
C GLU A 214 6.74 13.09 19.41
N SER A 215 6.36 14.30 18.99
CA SER A 215 5.95 15.40 19.87
C SER A 215 4.53 15.86 19.54
N ALA A 216 3.78 16.19 20.58
CA ALA A 216 2.46 16.81 20.44
C ALA A 216 2.57 18.16 19.70
N VAL A 217 1.54 18.52 18.95
CA VAL A 217 1.45 19.77 18.20
C VAL A 217 0.16 20.50 18.59
N ALA A 218 0.24 21.81 18.80
CA ALA A 218 -0.93 22.65 19.07
C ALA A 218 -1.87 22.65 17.86
N LEU A 219 -3.18 22.61 18.12
CA LEU A 219 -4.22 22.69 17.11
C LEU A 219 -4.81 24.11 17.08
N GLU A 220 -4.87 24.70 15.89
CA GLU A 220 -5.49 26.00 15.65
C GLU A 220 -6.81 25.88 14.88
N ASN A 221 -7.64 26.93 14.98
CA ASN A 221 -8.90 26.98 14.24
C ASN A 221 -8.62 27.00 12.73
N GLY A 222 -9.24 26.08 11.99
CA GLY A 222 -9.06 25.92 10.55
C GLY A 222 -8.00 24.91 10.15
N ASP A 223 -7.21 24.37 11.10
CA ASP A 223 -6.21 23.33 10.82
C ASP A 223 -6.85 22.08 10.23
N VAL A 224 -6.16 21.46 9.28
CA VAL A 224 -6.61 20.20 8.67
C VAL A 224 -5.89 19.04 9.35
N VAL A 225 -6.63 18.23 10.10
CA VAL A 225 -6.13 17.01 10.72
C VAL A 225 -6.52 15.78 9.91
N GLY A 226 -5.55 14.91 9.65
CA GLY A 226 -5.74 13.65 8.92
C GLY A 226 -5.37 12.46 9.78
N PHE A 227 -6.28 11.48 9.89
CA PHE A 227 -6.04 10.22 10.57
C PHE A 227 -5.91 9.09 9.56
N GLY A 228 -4.73 8.46 9.57
CA GLY A 228 -4.39 7.39 8.65
C GLY A 228 -4.10 7.86 7.23
N GLY A 229 -3.62 9.09 7.03
CA GLY A 229 -3.41 9.72 5.73
C GLY A 229 -4.63 10.55 5.31
N ASP A 230 -5.03 10.46 4.04
CA ASP A 230 -6.13 11.25 3.46
C ASP A 230 -7.51 10.57 3.60
N HIS A 231 -7.63 9.58 4.48
CA HIS A 231 -8.87 8.79 4.67
C HIS A 231 -9.86 9.50 5.59
N PHE A 232 -9.42 9.88 6.79
CA PHE A 232 -10.23 10.61 7.77
C PHE A 232 -9.67 12.00 7.95
N VAL A 233 -10.10 12.91 7.08
CA VAL A 233 -9.61 14.29 7.03
C VAL A 233 -10.68 15.23 7.55
N TYR A 234 -10.32 15.97 8.59
CA TYR A 234 -11.19 16.90 9.27
C TYR A 234 -10.52 18.27 9.38
N ARG A 235 -11.31 19.31 9.22
CA ARG A 235 -10.95 20.68 9.54
C ARG A 235 -11.37 20.99 10.97
N ILE A 236 -10.43 21.48 11.76
CA ILE A 236 -10.64 21.91 13.14
C ILE A 236 -11.50 23.18 13.14
N ALA A 237 -12.58 23.17 13.90
CA ALA A 237 -13.31 24.36 14.30
C ALA A 237 -13.18 24.50 15.82
N LEU A 238 -12.60 25.62 16.27
CA LEU A 238 -12.49 25.97 17.68
C LEU A 238 -13.50 27.05 18.00
N GLU A 239 -14.45 26.75 18.87
CA GLU A 239 -15.36 27.74 19.44
C GLU A 239 -14.96 27.99 20.89
N LYS A 240 -14.51 29.22 21.16
CA LYS A 240 -14.26 29.72 22.51
C LYS A 240 -15.48 30.52 22.92
N SER A 241 -16.36 29.94 23.72
CA SER A 241 -17.45 30.71 24.31
C SER A 241 -16.96 31.37 25.60
N PHE A 242 -17.27 32.66 25.74
CA PHE A 242 -17.19 33.37 27.01
C PHE A 242 -18.61 33.43 27.55
N GLU A 243 -18.92 32.62 28.56
CA GLU A 243 -20.05 32.96 29.41
C GLU A 243 -19.62 34.11 30.32
N ILE A 244 -20.00 35.33 29.92
CA ILE A 244 -20.21 36.41 30.88
C ILE A 244 -21.59 36.14 31.43
N GLU A 245 -21.72 35.72 32.70
CA GLU A 245 -23.02 35.78 33.36
C GLU A 245 -23.55 37.23 33.25
N PRO A 246 -24.67 37.46 32.54
CA PRO A 246 -25.24 38.78 32.50
C PRO A 246 -26.04 39.01 33.79
N THR A 247 -25.43 39.79 34.67
CA THR A 247 -26.10 40.92 35.34
C THR A 247 -27.15 40.58 36.40
N VAL A 248 -26.73 40.80 37.65
CA VAL A 248 -27.56 41.40 38.71
C VAL A 248 -28.41 42.54 38.15
N THR A 249 -29.71 42.34 38.01
CA THR A 249 -30.67 43.44 37.94
C THR A 249 -31.68 43.29 39.06
N GLN A 250 -31.66 44.28 39.95
CA GLN A 250 -32.56 44.48 41.07
C GLN A 250 -34.03 44.61 40.62
N MET A 251 -34.95 44.08 41.42
CA MET A 251 -36.29 44.66 41.62
C MET A 251 -36.72 44.49 43.10
N PRO A 252 -37.58 45.37 43.64
CA PRO A 252 -37.63 45.81 45.04
C PRO A 252 -38.59 45.00 45.93
N PRO A 253 -38.68 45.28 47.25
CA PRO A 253 -39.32 44.42 48.24
C PRO A 253 -40.82 44.67 48.41
N PRO A 254 -41.53 43.77 49.12
CA PRO A 254 -42.49 44.21 50.13
C PRO A 254 -42.05 43.84 51.54
N LEU A 255 -42.06 44.86 52.40
CA LEU A 255 -42.20 44.83 53.86
C LEU A 255 -43.41 43.95 54.27
N ALA A 256 -43.58 43.33 55.44
CA ALA A 256 -43.02 43.35 56.80
C ALA A 256 -43.36 41.95 57.41
N ALA A 257 -42.95 41.47 58.58
CA ALA A 257 -42.56 42.10 59.83
C ALA A 257 -41.87 41.05 60.74
N ASP A 258 -40.94 41.58 61.54
CA ASP A 258 -40.65 41.27 62.95
C ASP A 258 -40.19 39.89 63.46
N ALA A 259 -39.15 40.04 64.31
CA ALA A 259 -38.76 39.29 65.50
C ALA A 259 -37.79 38.10 65.36
N SER A 260 -36.52 38.37 65.67
CA SER A 260 -35.56 37.44 66.30
C SER A 260 -36.01 37.09 67.74
N PRO A 261 -35.22 36.35 68.55
CA PRO A 261 -34.28 35.22 68.34
C PRO A 261 -34.60 34.06 69.33
N VAL A 262 -33.67 33.10 69.50
CA VAL A 262 -33.28 32.35 70.76
C VAL A 262 -33.07 30.85 70.43
N VAL A 263 -32.15 30.04 70.97
CA VAL A 263 -30.86 30.07 71.72
C VAL A 263 -30.34 28.60 71.67
N ALA A 264 -29.01 28.39 71.72
CA ALA A 264 -28.21 27.26 72.24
C ALA A 264 -28.75 25.81 72.24
N ASP A 265 -27.90 24.82 71.89
CA ASP A 265 -27.07 24.12 72.90
C ASP A 265 -26.04 23.16 72.29
N THR A 266 -24.96 22.90 73.02
CA THR A 266 -23.95 21.85 72.82
C THR A 266 -23.52 21.47 74.25
N PRO A 267 -23.38 20.17 74.66
CA PRO A 267 -22.13 19.43 74.37
C PRO A 267 -22.15 17.87 74.46
N ALA A 268 -21.24 17.25 73.66
CA ALA A 268 -20.23 16.20 73.99
C ALA A 268 -20.61 14.85 74.70
N PRO A 269 -19.70 13.85 74.90
CA PRO A 269 -18.64 13.26 74.03
C PRO A 269 -18.55 11.68 74.10
N VAL A 270 -17.46 11.16 73.49
CA VAL A 270 -16.70 9.88 73.70
C VAL A 270 -17.29 8.51 73.38
N ALA A 271 -16.62 7.75 72.50
CA ALA A 271 -15.65 6.70 72.91
C ALA A 271 -15.00 6.02 71.69
N ALA A 272 -13.76 5.57 71.88
CA ALA A 272 -12.86 4.99 70.90
C ALA A 272 -12.75 3.46 71.02
N VAL A 273 -12.01 2.86 70.06
CA VAL A 273 -11.08 1.71 70.18
C VAL A 273 -11.43 0.44 69.35
N ALA A 274 -10.65 0.31 68.27
CA ALA A 274 -9.86 -0.84 67.77
C ALA A 274 -10.49 -2.17 67.32
N MET A 275 -10.05 -2.60 66.12
CA MET A 275 -9.61 -3.98 65.83
C MET A 275 -8.35 -3.97 64.90
N PRO A 276 -7.52 -5.03 64.92
CA PRO A 276 -6.13 -5.04 64.46
C PRO A 276 -5.89 -5.67 63.06
N ALA A 277 -4.65 -5.48 62.58
CA ALA A 277 -3.95 -6.21 61.51
C ALA A 277 -3.71 -7.71 61.89
N GLU A 278 -3.33 -8.69 61.08
CA GLU A 278 -2.40 -8.91 59.94
C GLU A 278 -2.82 -10.27 59.28
N ASP A 279 -2.87 -10.45 57.96
CA ASP A 279 -1.81 -10.94 57.02
C ASP A 279 -1.78 -12.49 56.84
N PRO A 280 -1.06 -13.12 55.88
CA PRO A 280 -0.94 -12.99 54.42
C PRO A 280 -1.37 -14.30 53.67
N ASP A 281 -1.02 -14.36 52.38
CA ASP A 281 -0.89 -15.52 51.50
C ASP A 281 -2.13 -15.98 50.74
N LYS A 282 -2.24 -15.52 49.48
CA LYS A 282 -1.95 -16.36 48.29
C LYS A 282 -1.55 -15.49 47.09
N THR A 283 -0.28 -15.58 46.73
CA THR A 283 0.26 -15.13 45.45
C THR A 283 0.18 -16.29 44.45
N THR A 284 -0.35 -16.04 43.24
CA THR A 284 0.01 -16.82 42.05
C THR A 284 0.19 -15.87 40.87
N PHE A 285 1.37 -15.98 40.28
CA PHE A 285 1.90 -15.27 39.12
C PHE A 285 1.37 -15.85 37.81
N VAL A 286 1.13 -14.99 36.81
CA VAL A 286 1.37 -15.28 35.38
C VAL A 286 1.98 -14.03 34.74
N GLY A 287 3.07 -14.22 33.99
CA GLY A 287 3.97 -13.15 33.52
C GLY A 287 3.48 -12.39 32.29
N ALA A 288 3.90 -11.11 32.24
CA ALA A 288 4.13 -10.16 31.13
C ALA A 288 3.59 -10.48 29.73
N ALA A 289 3.02 -9.56 28.94
CA ALA A 289 3.01 -8.09 28.93
C ALA A 289 1.68 -7.57 28.33
N HIS A 290 1.42 -6.26 28.45
CA HIS A 290 0.37 -5.40 27.81
C HIS A 290 -0.42 -4.47 28.77
N SER A 291 -0.02 -4.32 30.03
CA SER A 291 -0.84 -3.56 31.02
C SER A 291 -0.50 -2.06 31.06
N PHE A 292 -1.05 -1.28 30.13
CA PHE A 292 -1.30 0.15 30.37
C PHE A 292 -2.51 0.70 29.58
N LEU A 293 -2.85 0.11 28.42
CA LEU A 293 -3.95 0.60 27.59
C LEU A 293 -5.22 -0.25 27.62
N ASP A 294 -5.25 -1.29 28.45
CA ASP A 294 -6.47 -2.02 28.77
C ASP A 294 -7.34 -1.31 29.82
N ILE A 295 -6.84 -0.23 30.46
CA ILE A 295 -7.64 0.59 31.39
C ILE A 295 -8.53 1.59 30.63
N PHE A 296 -8.07 2.10 29.48
CA PHE A 296 -8.81 3.05 28.65
C PHE A 296 -9.67 2.39 27.54
N CYS A 297 -9.55 1.07 27.35
CA CYS A 297 -10.28 0.30 26.33
C CYS A 297 -11.32 -0.64 26.98
N VAL A 298 -12.15 -0.13 27.89
CA VAL A 298 -13.32 -0.86 28.37
C VAL A 298 -14.53 -0.49 27.50
N ASP A 299 -15.11 -1.50 26.84
CA ASP A 299 -16.40 -1.41 26.17
C ASP A 299 -17.46 -0.79 27.09
N ARG A 300 -18.02 0.37 26.71
CA ARG A 300 -19.18 0.97 27.40
C ARG A 300 -20.54 0.52 26.85
N ALA A 301 -20.56 -0.48 25.96
CA ALA A 301 -21.80 -1.00 25.35
C ALA A 301 -22.32 -2.34 25.93
N LEU A 302 -21.74 -2.87 27.02
CA LEU A 302 -22.25 -4.09 27.68
C LEU A 302 -22.57 -3.92 29.18
N GLN A 303 -22.88 -2.69 29.61
CA GLN A 303 -23.51 -2.45 30.90
C GLN A 303 -24.78 -1.63 30.72
N ARG A 304 -25.78 -2.24 30.09
CA ARG A 304 -27.21 -1.95 30.25
C ARG A 304 -27.98 -3.00 29.48
N GLU A 305 -28.18 -4.15 30.12
CA GLU A 305 -29.34 -5.03 29.93
C GLU A 305 -29.23 -6.12 31.00
N ASP A 306 -29.57 -5.74 32.24
CA ASP A 306 -30.11 -6.65 33.24
C ASP A 306 -30.95 -5.82 34.23
N GLU A 307 -31.88 -5.05 33.68
CA GLU A 307 -33.08 -4.63 34.43
C GLU A 307 -34.19 -5.62 34.06
N VAL A 308 -34.28 -6.67 34.86
CA VAL A 308 -35.40 -7.60 34.90
C VAL A 308 -36.62 -6.83 35.42
N ASN A 309 -37.68 -6.68 34.61
CA ASN A 309 -39.02 -6.85 35.18
C ASN A 309 -40.10 -7.34 34.23
N GLU A 310 -40.98 -8.10 34.86
CA GLU A 310 -42.07 -8.97 34.43
C GLU A 310 -43.19 -8.34 33.58
N ASN A 311 -43.87 -9.23 32.82
CA ASN A 311 -45.27 -9.25 32.32
C ASN A 311 -45.29 -9.66 30.83
N SER A 312 -45.84 -10.78 30.35
CA SER A 312 -46.92 -11.66 30.80
C SER A 312 -46.92 -13.00 29.99
N PRO A 313 -47.66 -14.04 30.43
CA PRO A 313 -47.57 -15.46 30.03
C PRO A 313 -48.70 -15.85 29.02
N PRO A 314 -49.09 -17.12 28.75
CA PRO A 314 -48.56 -18.44 29.14
C PRO A 314 -48.39 -19.46 27.98
N LEU A 315 -47.73 -20.60 28.24
CA LEU A 315 -48.25 -21.97 28.07
C LEU A 315 -47.19 -23.01 28.54
N THR A 316 -47.49 -23.64 29.66
CA THR A 316 -46.85 -24.82 30.27
C THR A 316 -47.63 -26.10 29.91
N PRO A 317 -47.19 -27.34 30.28
CA PRO A 317 -45.87 -27.84 30.73
C PRO A 317 -45.51 -29.18 29.97
N GLU A 318 -44.44 -29.97 30.19
CA GLU A 318 -43.68 -30.39 31.38
C GLU A 318 -42.21 -30.80 31.05
N GLU A 319 -41.32 -30.39 31.96
CA GLU A 319 -40.14 -31.06 32.55
C GLU A 319 -38.93 -31.47 31.67
N SER A 320 -37.84 -30.67 31.53
CA SER A 320 -36.72 -30.34 32.46
C SER A 320 -35.84 -31.54 32.86
N SER A 321 -34.66 -31.78 32.28
CA SER A 321 -33.35 -31.07 32.29
C SER A 321 -32.34 -31.59 33.32
N GLU A 322 -31.20 -32.00 32.73
CA GLU A 322 -29.83 -32.29 33.16
C GLU A 322 -29.30 -31.90 34.56
N THR A 323 -28.36 -32.73 35.02
CA THR A 323 -27.40 -32.49 36.12
C THR A 323 -25.98 -32.27 35.57
N PRO A 324 -25.16 -31.39 36.19
CA PRO A 324 -23.70 -31.42 36.10
C PRO A 324 -23.02 -31.92 37.42
N PRO A 325 -21.69 -32.18 37.42
CA PRO A 325 -21.03 -32.99 38.44
C PRO A 325 -20.24 -32.22 39.55
N ARG A 326 -20.48 -32.64 40.83
CA ARG A 326 -19.58 -33.08 41.95
C ARG A 326 -18.16 -32.47 42.12
N ARG A 327 -17.54 -32.25 43.32
CA ARG A 327 -17.67 -32.54 44.80
C ARG A 327 -16.43 -31.87 45.51
N PRO A 328 -16.21 -31.82 46.87
CA PRO A 328 -16.52 -32.84 47.89
C PRO A 328 -16.90 -32.40 49.35
N ARG A 329 -17.48 -33.38 50.06
CA ARG A 329 -17.45 -33.72 51.51
C ARG A 329 -17.35 -32.61 52.59
N ARG A 330 -18.48 -32.41 53.29
CA ARG A 330 -18.58 -32.51 54.77
C ARG A 330 -20.05 -32.67 55.16
N ARG A 331 -20.49 -33.89 55.51
CA ARG A 331 -21.75 -34.24 56.21
C ARG A 331 -21.94 -35.76 56.20
N TRP A 332 -21.12 -36.45 56.99
CA TRP A 332 -21.33 -37.87 57.36
C TRP A 332 -21.61 -38.00 58.86
N GLN A 333 -22.23 -36.98 59.47
CA GLN A 333 -22.48 -36.93 60.92
C GLN A 333 -23.95 -36.79 61.31
N LEU A 334 -24.91 -36.88 60.37
CA LEU A 334 -26.34 -36.77 60.72
C LEU A 334 -27.24 -37.86 60.10
N LEU A 335 -26.64 -38.92 59.54
CA LEU A 335 -27.37 -40.06 58.95
C LEU A 335 -26.86 -41.40 59.51
N LEU A 336 -26.57 -41.43 60.82
CA LEU A 336 -26.25 -42.66 61.55
C LEU A 336 -27.20 -42.93 62.73
N SER A 337 -28.34 -42.23 62.82
CA SER A 337 -29.30 -42.38 63.92
C SER A 337 -30.67 -42.96 63.54
N GLU A 338 -30.89 -43.39 62.29
CA GLU A 338 -32.18 -43.99 61.87
C GLU A 338 -32.08 -45.37 61.18
N LEU A 339 -30.88 -45.93 61.01
CA LEU A 339 -30.68 -47.26 60.41
C LEU A 339 -30.32 -48.35 61.42
N THR A 340 -30.54 -48.11 62.72
CA THR A 340 -30.36 -49.10 63.79
C THR A 340 -31.69 -49.61 64.39
N ARG A 341 -32.84 -49.36 63.75
CA ARG A 341 -34.15 -49.83 64.25
C ARG A 341 -34.91 -50.84 63.38
N THR A 342 -34.27 -51.45 62.38
CA THR A 342 -34.89 -52.52 61.58
C THR A 342 -34.11 -53.84 61.57
N PHE A 343 -33.06 -53.98 62.38
CA PHE A 343 -32.37 -55.26 62.61
C PHE A 343 -32.49 -55.72 64.07
N ALA A 344 -33.73 -56.00 64.48
CA ALA A 344 -34.02 -56.81 65.66
C ALA A 344 -35.35 -57.54 65.44
N GLY A 345 -35.28 -58.76 64.91
CA GLY A 345 -36.46 -59.60 64.68
C GLY A 345 -36.10 -60.75 63.75
N GLY A 346 -35.96 -61.95 64.32
CA GLY A 346 -35.37 -63.09 63.65
C GLY A 346 -36.22 -63.70 62.54
N ASP A 347 -35.54 -64.26 61.53
CA ASP A 347 -35.80 -65.64 61.12
C ASP A 347 -34.59 -66.20 60.35
N ARG A 348 -34.23 -67.48 60.60
CA ARG A 348 -32.95 -68.07 60.15
C ARG A 348 -32.94 -68.53 58.68
N THR A 349 -34.03 -68.33 57.93
CA THR A 349 -34.19 -68.82 56.55
C THR A 349 -34.10 -67.72 55.48
N THR A 350 -34.23 -66.46 55.85
CA THR A 350 -34.13 -65.28 54.96
C THR A 350 -32.69 -64.77 54.76
N MET A 351 -31.77 -65.15 55.65
CA MET A 351 -30.38 -64.66 55.66
C MET A 351 -29.50 -65.24 54.54
N ARG A 352 -29.85 -66.42 54.01
CA ARG A 352 -29.15 -67.03 52.86
C ARG A 352 -29.51 -66.39 51.50
N ARG A 353 -30.74 -65.88 51.33
CA ARG A 353 -31.15 -65.19 50.07
C ARG A 353 -30.63 -63.76 49.99
N ILE A 354 -30.48 -63.07 51.13
CA ILE A 354 -29.92 -61.72 51.21
C ILE A 354 -28.39 -61.73 51.01
N GLY A 355 -27.69 -62.77 51.48
CA GLY A 355 -26.25 -62.94 51.22
C GLY A 355 -25.90 -63.16 49.74
N TRP A 356 -26.72 -63.90 49.00
CA TRP A 356 -26.51 -64.12 47.56
C TRP A 356 -26.91 -62.89 46.72
N GLY A 357 -27.98 -62.18 47.11
CA GLY A 357 -28.37 -60.91 46.47
C GLY A 357 -27.35 -59.79 46.67
N GLY A 358 -26.80 -59.66 47.89
CA GLY A 358 -25.73 -58.69 48.18
C GLY A 358 -24.41 -59.01 47.47
N LEU A 359 -24.06 -60.29 47.35
CA LEU A 359 -22.89 -60.74 46.59
C LEU A 359 -23.06 -60.50 45.08
N ALA A 360 -24.24 -60.74 44.52
CA ALA A 360 -24.53 -60.46 43.12
C ALA A 360 -24.45 -58.96 42.80
N VAL A 361 -24.96 -58.09 43.68
CA VAL A 361 -24.83 -56.64 43.52
C VAL A 361 -23.37 -56.19 43.63
N LEU A 362 -22.58 -56.74 44.56
CA LEU A 362 -21.14 -56.45 44.66
C LEU A 362 -20.35 -56.92 43.43
N ILE A 363 -20.69 -58.06 42.84
CA ILE A 363 -20.08 -58.56 41.60
C ILE A 363 -20.45 -57.67 40.42
N VAL A 364 -21.71 -57.22 40.32
CA VAL A 364 -22.16 -56.32 39.25
C VAL A 364 -21.54 -54.93 39.40
N VAL A 365 -21.51 -54.36 40.61
CA VAL A 365 -20.85 -53.08 40.88
C VAL A 365 -19.34 -53.19 40.69
N GLY A 366 -18.73 -54.30 41.11
CA GLY A 366 -17.31 -54.61 40.85
C GLY A 366 -17.03 -54.76 39.36
N GLY A 367 -17.90 -55.45 38.62
CA GLY A 367 -17.81 -55.61 37.16
C GLY A 367 -17.98 -54.29 36.42
N ILE A 368 -18.90 -53.41 36.85
CA ILE A 368 -19.08 -52.07 36.31
C ILE A 368 -17.86 -51.19 36.65
N ALA A 369 -17.33 -51.28 37.87
CA ALA A 369 -16.12 -50.55 38.26
C ALA A 369 -14.89 -51.01 37.47
N VAL A 370 -14.74 -52.32 37.24
CA VAL A 370 -13.68 -52.89 36.40
C VAL A 370 -13.88 -52.51 34.93
N ALA A 371 -15.11 -52.53 34.41
CA ALA A 371 -15.40 -52.10 33.04
C ALA A 371 -15.13 -50.61 32.84
N LEU A 372 -15.49 -49.75 33.80
CA LEU A 372 -15.16 -48.32 33.78
C LEU A 372 -13.65 -48.08 33.94
N TYR A 373 -12.97 -48.88 34.76
CA TYR A 373 -11.51 -48.85 34.89
C TYR A 373 -10.84 -49.23 33.56
N MET A 374 -11.24 -50.34 32.94
CA MET A 374 -10.72 -50.81 31.65
C MET A 374 -11.03 -49.82 30.52
N ARG A 375 -12.19 -49.14 30.55
CA ARG A 375 -12.59 -48.13 29.54
C ARG A 375 -11.68 -46.89 29.51
N GLY A 376 -11.03 -46.56 30.63
CA GLY A 376 -10.04 -45.47 30.70
C GLY A 376 -8.59 -45.95 30.69
N ALA A 377 -8.32 -47.24 30.38
CA ALA A 377 -6.97 -47.80 30.43
C ALA A 377 -6.05 -47.19 29.36
N SER A 378 -6.53 -47.06 28.11
CA SER A 378 -5.78 -46.46 27.00
C SER A 378 -5.49 -44.97 27.23
N GLU A 379 -6.44 -44.21 27.76
CA GLU A 379 -6.23 -42.79 28.09
C GLU A 379 -5.13 -42.62 29.15
N ARG A 380 -5.10 -43.51 30.14
CA ARG A 380 -4.07 -43.51 31.20
C ARG A 380 -2.71 -43.96 30.67
N GLU A 381 -2.69 -44.94 29.78
CA GLU A 381 -1.47 -45.41 29.12
C GLU A 381 -0.81 -44.28 28.32
N VAL A 382 -1.57 -43.60 27.46
CA VAL A 382 -1.07 -42.45 26.69
C VAL A 382 -0.60 -41.32 27.62
N LYS A 383 -1.35 -41.00 28.68
CA LYS A 383 -0.94 -39.99 29.68
C LYS A 383 0.35 -40.39 30.42
N ASN A 384 0.50 -41.67 30.76
CA ASN A 384 1.71 -42.17 31.42
C ASN A 384 2.92 -42.05 30.48
N LEU A 385 2.80 -42.47 29.23
CA LEU A 385 3.85 -42.33 28.21
C LEU A 385 4.23 -40.86 27.97
N LEU A 386 3.25 -39.96 27.88
CA LEU A 386 3.48 -38.51 27.81
C LEU A 386 4.24 -37.97 29.03
N SER A 387 3.88 -38.41 30.23
CA SER A 387 4.56 -37.99 31.46
C SER A 387 5.98 -38.57 31.60
N ALA A 388 6.25 -39.71 30.98
CA ALA A 388 7.57 -40.35 30.93
C ALA A 388 8.49 -39.74 29.86
N GLY A 389 7.98 -38.85 29.00
CA GLY A 389 8.74 -38.26 27.89
C GLY A 389 8.84 -39.15 26.65
N GLU A 390 8.11 -40.27 26.62
CA GLU A 390 8.11 -41.22 25.49
C GLU A 390 7.09 -40.80 24.42
N TYR A 391 7.31 -39.62 23.81
CA TYR A 391 6.33 -38.96 22.94
C TYR A 391 5.99 -39.73 21.66
N GLU A 392 6.97 -40.39 21.02
CA GLU A 392 6.75 -41.23 19.83
C GLU A 392 5.82 -42.41 20.15
N GLN A 393 6.11 -43.15 21.22
CA GLN A 393 5.29 -44.28 21.66
C GLN A 393 3.89 -43.84 22.09
N ALA A 394 3.78 -42.67 22.75
CA ALA A 394 2.49 -42.08 23.11
C ALA A 394 1.65 -41.73 21.86
N ALA A 395 2.28 -41.17 20.82
CA ALA A 395 1.62 -40.82 19.57
C ALA A 395 1.15 -42.08 18.81
N ASP A 396 1.99 -43.11 18.73
CA ASP A 396 1.65 -44.39 18.08
C ASP A 396 0.50 -45.10 18.80
N SER A 397 0.56 -45.19 20.13
CA SER A 397 -0.48 -45.81 20.96
C SER A 397 -1.82 -45.08 20.83
N ALA A 398 -1.81 -43.74 20.89
CA ALA A 398 -3.02 -42.92 20.75
C ALA A 398 -3.61 -43.02 19.33
N THR A 399 -2.77 -43.03 18.30
CA THR A 399 -3.19 -43.16 16.89
C THR A 399 -3.80 -44.54 16.62
N SER A 400 -3.18 -45.61 17.11
CA SER A 400 -3.72 -46.98 17.01
C SER A 400 -5.08 -47.11 17.71
N TYR A 401 -5.26 -46.44 18.85
CA TYR A 401 -6.55 -46.41 19.54
C TYR A 401 -7.62 -45.68 18.73
N LEU A 402 -7.30 -44.52 18.12
CA LEU A 402 -8.24 -43.74 17.30
C LEU A 402 -8.69 -44.47 16.03
N GLN A 403 -7.85 -45.32 15.45
CA GLN A 403 -8.23 -46.17 14.31
C GLN A 403 -9.37 -47.13 14.66
N HIS A 404 -9.41 -47.62 15.90
CA HIS A 404 -10.45 -48.53 16.37
C HIS A 404 -11.63 -47.78 17.02
N HIS A 405 -11.41 -46.55 17.50
CA HIS A 405 -12.38 -45.74 18.25
C HIS A 405 -12.34 -44.24 17.87
N PRO A 406 -12.84 -43.86 16.67
CA PRO A 406 -12.68 -42.50 16.12
C PRO A 406 -13.47 -41.39 16.85
N ALA A 407 -14.45 -41.75 17.68
CA ALA A 407 -15.31 -40.80 18.40
C ALA A 407 -14.79 -40.39 19.81
N SER A 408 -13.53 -40.73 20.15
CA SER A 408 -12.98 -40.44 21.49
C SER A 408 -12.30 -39.06 21.55
N ASP A 409 -13.02 -38.06 22.04
CA ASP A 409 -12.53 -36.67 22.15
C ASP A 409 -11.28 -36.52 23.02
N SER A 410 -11.24 -37.21 24.17
CA SER A 410 -10.09 -37.14 25.09
C SER A 410 -8.82 -37.71 24.46
N ILE A 411 -8.93 -38.82 23.73
CA ILE A 411 -7.79 -39.42 23.03
C ILE A 411 -7.38 -38.59 21.81
N ARG A 412 -8.31 -37.94 21.09
CA ARG A 412 -7.96 -37.03 19.98
C ARG A 412 -7.05 -35.89 20.45
N SER A 413 -7.34 -35.27 21.59
CA SER A 413 -6.49 -34.21 22.15
C SER A 413 -5.12 -34.74 22.59
N LEU A 414 -5.08 -35.91 23.26
CA LEU A 414 -3.82 -36.52 23.71
C LEU A 414 -2.94 -36.99 22.55
N ALA A 415 -3.55 -37.55 21.49
CA ALA A 415 -2.86 -37.93 20.26
C ALA A 415 -2.23 -36.71 19.58
N SER A 416 -2.97 -35.59 19.53
CA SER A 416 -2.48 -34.34 18.96
C SER A 416 -1.31 -33.77 19.79
N GLU A 417 -1.41 -33.78 21.12
CA GLU A 417 -0.33 -33.35 22.02
C GLU A 417 0.92 -34.22 21.87
N ALA A 418 0.76 -35.55 21.88
CA ALA A 418 1.86 -36.50 21.74
C ALA A 418 2.57 -36.33 20.39
N LEU A 419 1.81 -36.19 19.30
CA LEU A 419 2.35 -35.96 17.97
C LEU A 419 3.15 -34.66 17.91
N MET A 420 2.62 -33.55 18.43
CA MET A 420 3.33 -32.26 18.43
C MET A 420 4.65 -32.38 19.20
N LYS A 421 4.64 -32.96 20.40
CA LYS A 421 5.85 -33.17 21.23
C LYS A 421 6.88 -34.08 20.57
N ALA A 422 6.44 -35.10 19.83
CA ALA A 422 7.33 -36.03 19.13
C ALA A 422 7.98 -35.41 17.88
N ARG A 423 7.21 -34.68 17.07
CA ARG A 423 7.60 -34.34 15.69
C ARG A 423 8.03 -32.88 15.49
N VAL A 424 7.46 -31.92 16.24
CA VAL A 424 7.76 -30.49 16.08
C VAL A 424 9.22 -30.14 16.35
N PRO A 425 9.94 -30.74 17.32
CA PRO A 425 11.36 -30.45 17.53
C PRO A 425 12.24 -30.74 16.30
N GLY A 426 12.00 -31.86 15.61
CA GLY A 426 12.71 -32.21 14.38
C GLY A 426 12.40 -31.24 13.23
N TRP A 427 11.13 -30.85 13.10
CA TRP A 427 10.71 -29.82 12.15
C TRP A 427 11.33 -28.44 12.44
N LEU A 428 11.42 -28.04 13.72
CA LEU A 428 12.07 -26.81 14.15
C LEU A 428 13.57 -26.81 13.82
N ALA A 429 14.26 -27.94 14.02
CA ALA A 429 15.67 -28.07 13.65
C ALA A 429 15.89 -27.90 12.13
N ALA A 430 15.00 -28.48 11.31
CA ALA A 430 15.02 -28.30 9.86
C ALA A 430 14.79 -26.83 9.45
N LEU A 431 13.82 -26.15 10.07
CA LEU A 431 13.58 -24.72 9.83
C LEU A 431 14.77 -23.83 10.20
N ARG A 432 15.35 -24.02 11.40
CA ARG A 432 16.50 -23.22 11.87
C ARG A 432 17.74 -23.35 10.97
N THR A 433 17.89 -24.50 10.31
CA THR A 433 19.01 -24.77 9.39
C THR A 433 18.69 -24.43 7.93
N GLY A 434 17.50 -23.87 7.65
CA GLY A 434 17.07 -23.50 6.30
C GLY A 434 16.73 -24.69 5.40
N GLN A 435 16.57 -25.89 5.96
CA GLN A 435 16.22 -27.11 5.21
C GLN A 435 14.71 -27.18 4.96
N PHE A 436 14.17 -26.22 4.22
CA PHE A 436 12.72 -26.06 4.02
C PHE A 436 12.05 -27.25 3.30
N ASP A 437 12.75 -27.91 2.37
CA ASP A 437 12.23 -29.11 1.71
C ASP A 437 12.12 -30.29 2.69
N HIS A 438 13.10 -30.43 3.59
CA HIS A 438 13.05 -31.44 4.65
C HIS A 438 11.93 -31.13 5.66
N ALA A 439 11.81 -29.87 6.10
CA ALA A 439 10.72 -29.42 6.97
C ALA A 439 9.34 -29.71 6.34
N ALA A 440 9.16 -29.46 5.05
CA ALA A 440 7.92 -29.81 4.33
C ALA A 440 7.67 -31.33 4.32
N SER A 441 8.70 -32.14 4.08
CA SER A 441 8.57 -33.62 4.13
C SER A 441 8.16 -34.14 5.51
N LEU A 442 8.65 -33.53 6.58
CA LEU A 442 8.27 -33.88 7.96
C LEU A 442 6.79 -33.55 8.23
N VAL A 443 6.32 -32.40 7.75
CA VAL A 443 4.91 -31.99 7.84
C VAL A 443 3.98 -32.94 7.09
N GLU A 444 4.36 -33.35 5.89
CA GLU A 444 3.57 -34.34 5.13
C GLU A 444 3.58 -35.72 5.82
N GLY A 445 4.72 -36.15 6.38
CA GLY A 445 4.78 -37.36 7.21
C GLY A 445 3.85 -37.31 8.43
N MET A 446 3.82 -36.16 9.14
CA MET A 446 2.87 -35.93 10.24
C MET A 446 1.42 -36.05 9.77
N ARG A 447 1.10 -35.48 8.60
CA ARG A 447 -0.25 -35.52 8.02
C ARG A 447 -0.69 -36.95 7.73
N THR A 448 0.15 -37.76 7.10
CA THR A 448 -0.14 -39.17 6.79
C THR A 448 -0.35 -40.00 8.06
N SER A 449 0.44 -39.75 9.12
CA SER A 449 0.28 -40.44 10.40
C SER A 449 -0.96 -39.99 11.22
N SER A 450 -1.65 -38.93 10.80
CA SER A 450 -2.77 -38.31 11.54
C SER A 450 -4.15 -38.53 10.90
N GLU A 451 -4.25 -39.49 9.96
CA GLU A 451 -5.53 -39.83 9.32
C GLU A 451 -6.59 -40.21 10.37
N GLY A 452 -7.71 -39.48 10.38
CA GLY A 452 -8.80 -39.67 11.35
C GLY A 452 -8.75 -38.76 12.60
N ASN A 453 -7.73 -37.90 12.74
CA ASN A 453 -7.65 -36.92 13.82
C ASN A 453 -7.70 -35.46 13.29
N PRO A 454 -8.88 -34.83 13.23
CA PRO A 454 -9.02 -33.47 12.69
C PRO A 454 -8.28 -32.40 13.51
N ASP A 455 -8.16 -32.58 14.82
CA ASP A 455 -7.40 -31.67 15.70
C ASP A 455 -5.92 -31.64 15.32
N ALA A 456 -5.32 -32.81 15.09
CA ALA A 456 -3.93 -32.92 14.66
C ALA A 456 -3.73 -32.32 13.27
N VAL A 457 -4.64 -32.59 12.31
CA VAL A 457 -4.56 -32.02 10.95
C VAL A 457 -4.59 -30.50 10.98
N SER A 458 -5.42 -29.88 11.83
CA SER A 458 -5.47 -28.43 11.98
C SER A 458 -4.16 -27.83 12.50
N LEU A 459 -3.51 -28.48 13.47
CA LEU A 459 -2.19 -28.08 13.98
C LEU A 459 -1.11 -28.20 12.89
N ILE A 460 -1.12 -29.32 12.16
CA ILE A 460 -0.16 -29.61 11.07
C ILE A 460 -0.31 -28.60 9.93
N ASP A 461 -1.54 -28.25 9.55
CA ASP A 461 -1.80 -27.26 8.51
C ASP A 461 -1.23 -25.89 8.90
N GLN A 462 -1.25 -25.53 10.18
CA GLN A 462 -0.63 -24.29 10.66
C GLN A 462 0.89 -24.35 10.74
N LEU A 463 1.48 -25.50 11.10
CA LEU A 463 2.93 -25.69 10.95
C LEU A 463 3.36 -25.56 9.49
N ARG A 464 2.59 -26.12 8.55
CA ARG A 464 2.85 -25.97 7.11
C ARG A 464 2.85 -24.50 6.70
N TRP A 465 1.85 -23.74 7.13
CA TRP A 465 1.76 -22.31 6.83
C TRP A 465 2.96 -21.53 7.38
N VAL A 466 3.36 -21.77 8.63
CA VAL A 466 4.56 -21.17 9.21
C VAL A 466 5.80 -21.52 8.40
N GLY A 467 5.94 -22.79 7.99
CA GLY A 467 7.07 -23.23 7.15
C GLY A 467 7.09 -22.58 5.77
N GLU A 468 5.94 -22.39 5.13
CA GLU A 468 5.80 -21.68 3.85
C GLU A 468 6.16 -20.20 3.98
N LEU A 469 5.69 -19.54 5.05
CA LEU A 469 6.00 -18.15 5.36
C LEU A 469 7.51 -17.96 5.57
N GLU A 470 8.13 -18.78 6.42
CA GLU A 470 9.56 -18.72 6.68
C GLU A 470 10.38 -19.05 5.43
N ARG A 471 9.99 -20.06 4.65
CA ARG A 471 10.65 -20.37 3.37
C ARG A 471 10.63 -19.17 2.44
N PHE A 472 9.48 -18.50 2.32
CA PHE A 472 9.33 -17.34 1.47
C PHE A 472 10.16 -16.16 1.96
N VAL A 473 10.06 -15.80 3.25
CA VAL A 473 10.70 -14.62 3.83
C VAL A 473 12.22 -14.80 3.98
N VAL A 474 12.68 -15.96 4.41
CA VAL A 474 14.12 -16.25 4.49
C VAL A 474 14.71 -16.47 3.10
N GLY A 475 13.99 -17.16 2.21
CA GLY A 475 14.45 -17.46 0.85
C GLY A 475 14.69 -16.22 -0.03
N ARG A 476 13.98 -15.12 0.23
CA ARG A 476 14.22 -13.80 -0.41
C ARG A 476 15.39 -13.02 0.21
N GLY A 477 15.97 -13.48 1.31
CA GLY A 477 17.03 -12.77 2.05
C GLY A 477 16.55 -12.02 3.29
N GLY A 478 15.37 -12.35 3.81
CA GLY A 478 14.82 -11.80 5.05
C GLY A 478 13.61 -10.86 4.88
N PRO A 479 13.06 -10.37 5.99
CA PRO A 479 11.85 -9.52 5.99
C PRO A 479 12.03 -8.20 5.24
N ASP A 480 13.25 -7.65 5.19
CA ASP A 480 13.53 -6.39 4.49
C ASP A 480 14.00 -6.57 3.04
N ALA A 481 14.03 -7.80 2.53
CA ALA A 481 14.46 -8.07 1.17
C ALA A 481 13.59 -7.36 0.11
N PRO A 482 14.14 -7.07 -1.09
CA PRO A 482 13.41 -6.39 -2.18
C PRO A 482 12.20 -7.19 -2.71
N ILE A 483 11.07 -6.51 -2.90
CA ILE A 483 9.83 -7.06 -3.49
C ILE A 483 9.97 -7.05 -5.00
N HIS A 484 9.98 -8.22 -5.64
CA HIS A 484 10.15 -8.35 -7.08
C HIS A 484 8.80 -8.31 -7.79
N ILE A 485 8.57 -7.27 -8.59
CA ILE A 485 7.36 -7.13 -9.42
C ILE A 485 7.20 -8.30 -10.40
N TYR A 486 5.97 -8.76 -10.58
CA TYR A 486 5.51 -9.92 -11.35
C TYR A 486 6.02 -11.28 -10.88
N SER A 487 6.45 -11.40 -9.64
CA SER A 487 6.97 -12.66 -9.10
C SER A 487 6.57 -12.91 -7.65
N ASP A 488 6.58 -11.89 -6.81
CA ASP A 488 6.30 -12.02 -5.38
C ASP A 488 4.82 -11.80 -5.01
N GLU A 489 4.09 -10.99 -5.76
CA GLU A 489 2.75 -10.50 -5.39
C GLU A 489 1.78 -11.65 -5.09
N ARG A 490 1.66 -12.60 -6.03
CA ARG A 490 0.76 -13.76 -5.84
C ARG A 490 1.14 -14.62 -4.63
N ARG A 491 2.42 -14.71 -4.30
CA ARG A 491 2.87 -15.52 -3.16
C ARG A 491 2.55 -14.82 -1.84
N ILE A 492 2.77 -13.51 -1.78
CA ILE A 492 2.41 -12.66 -0.64
C ILE A 492 0.90 -12.70 -0.43
N ASP A 493 0.11 -12.44 -1.47
CA ASP A 493 -1.36 -12.47 -1.43
C ASP A 493 -1.89 -13.80 -0.88
N ASN A 494 -1.36 -14.93 -1.37
CA ASN A 494 -1.80 -16.25 -0.92
C ASN A 494 -1.45 -16.52 0.55
N LEU A 495 -0.27 -16.11 1.01
CA LEU A 495 0.16 -16.27 2.40
C LEU A 495 -0.69 -15.42 3.35
N LEU A 496 -0.95 -14.17 2.96
CA LEU A 496 -1.75 -13.22 3.75
C LEU A 496 -3.22 -13.61 3.77
N LYS A 497 -3.82 -13.92 2.61
CA LYS A 497 -5.21 -14.35 2.51
C LYS A 497 -5.49 -15.57 3.38
N ARG A 498 -4.62 -16.58 3.30
CA ARG A 498 -4.75 -17.79 4.14
C ARG A 498 -4.72 -17.48 5.63
N TRP A 499 -4.03 -16.42 6.06
CA TRP A 499 -4.04 -15.98 7.45
C TRP A 499 -5.27 -15.11 7.79
N ASP A 500 -5.63 -14.19 6.90
CA ASP A 500 -6.70 -13.23 7.15
C ASP A 500 -8.10 -13.88 7.12
N ASP A 501 -8.25 -15.03 6.46
CA ASP A 501 -9.49 -15.82 6.42
C ASP A 501 -9.97 -16.23 7.84
N ASP A 502 -9.07 -16.58 8.78
CA ASP A 502 -9.39 -16.83 10.19
C ASP A 502 -8.22 -16.50 11.14
N ALA A 503 -7.77 -15.25 11.17
CA ALA A 503 -6.61 -14.83 11.96
C ALA A 503 -6.71 -15.22 13.45
N LYS A 504 -7.91 -15.13 14.05
CA LYS A 504 -8.14 -15.49 15.46
C LYS A 504 -8.10 -17.00 15.68
N GLY A 505 -8.63 -17.81 14.77
CA GLY A 505 -8.51 -19.27 14.83
C GLY A 505 -7.07 -19.73 14.65
N HIS A 506 -6.39 -19.19 13.65
CA HIS A 506 -4.98 -19.48 13.39
C HIS A 506 -4.07 -19.14 14.57
N GLN A 507 -4.28 -17.99 15.22
CA GLN A 507 -3.56 -17.62 16.43
C GLN A 507 -3.79 -18.62 17.57
N ARG A 508 -5.05 -19.00 17.84
CA ARG A 508 -5.38 -19.99 18.88
C ARG A 508 -4.73 -21.36 18.62
N ILE A 509 -4.63 -21.78 17.37
CA ILE A 509 -3.97 -23.03 16.98
C ILE A 509 -2.46 -22.94 17.26
N LEU A 510 -1.81 -21.83 16.89
CA LEU A 510 -0.39 -21.62 17.15
C LEU A 510 -0.07 -21.52 18.65
N ASP A 511 -0.93 -20.86 19.44
CA ASP A 511 -0.83 -20.82 20.90
C ASP A 511 -0.95 -22.23 21.50
N ARG A 512 -1.85 -23.07 20.96
CA ARG A 512 -1.98 -24.49 21.36
C ARG A 512 -0.69 -25.26 21.08
N ILE A 513 -0.09 -25.10 19.90
CA ILE A 513 1.21 -25.73 19.58
C ILE A 513 2.30 -25.26 20.56
N ALA A 514 2.39 -23.95 20.83
CA ALA A 514 3.37 -23.38 21.77
C ALA A 514 3.18 -23.91 23.20
N SER A 515 1.94 -24.14 23.63
CA SER A 515 1.64 -24.75 24.93
C SER A 515 2.08 -26.21 25.03
N TYR A 516 2.02 -26.96 23.92
CA TYR A 516 2.48 -28.35 23.87
C TYR A 516 4.01 -28.44 23.77
N VAL A 517 4.61 -27.53 22.99
CA VAL A 517 6.05 -27.52 22.66
C VAL A 517 6.59 -26.11 22.91
N PRO A 518 7.07 -25.79 24.12
CA PRO A 518 7.55 -24.44 24.47
C PRO A 518 8.66 -23.90 23.56
N GLU A 519 9.49 -24.79 22.98
CA GLU A 519 10.54 -24.44 22.01
C GLU A 519 10.01 -23.79 20.73
N PHE A 520 8.71 -23.96 20.42
CA PHE A 520 8.04 -23.33 19.29
C PHE A 520 7.75 -21.84 19.51
N THR A 521 7.77 -21.36 20.76
CA THR A 521 7.36 -19.98 21.11
C THR A 521 8.18 -18.91 20.38
N GLU A 522 9.50 -19.06 20.31
CA GLU A 522 10.39 -18.11 19.63
C GLU A 522 10.20 -18.14 18.09
N PRO A 523 10.24 -19.30 17.41
CA PRO A 523 9.87 -19.41 16.00
C PRO A 523 8.49 -18.86 15.66
N TYR A 524 7.50 -19.08 16.54
CA TYR A 524 6.16 -18.51 16.40
C TYR A 524 6.19 -16.97 16.46
N ALA A 525 6.86 -16.38 17.44
CA ALA A 525 6.99 -14.93 17.56
C ALA A 525 7.71 -14.30 16.35
N LEU A 526 8.73 -15.00 15.81
CA LEU A 526 9.44 -14.60 14.60
C LEU A 526 8.51 -14.64 13.38
N ALA A 527 7.78 -15.74 13.18
CA ALA A 527 6.81 -15.88 12.09
C ALA A 527 5.72 -14.80 12.14
N MET A 528 5.22 -14.45 13.33
CA MET A 528 4.28 -13.33 13.48
C MET A 528 4.89 -11.97 13.15
N SER A 529 6.19 -11.79 13.38
CA SER A 529 6.91 -10.57 13.00
C SER A 529 7.08 -10.49 11.48
N HIS A 530 7.42 -11.60 10.83
CA HIS A 530 7.48 -11.72 9.37
C HIS A 530 6.10 -11.50 8.71
N LEU A 531 5.04 -12.07 9.27
CA LEU A 531 3.67 -11.84 8.80
C LEU A 531 3.31 -10.35 8.82
N ARG A 532 3.54 -9.66 9.96
CA ARG A 532 3.27 -8.22 10.06
C ARG A 532 4.08 -7.40 9.05
N LYS A 533 5.32 -7.83 8.78
CA LYS A 533 6.14 -7.20 7.74
C LYS A 533 5.52 -7.39 6.36
N LEU A 534 5.06 -8.59 6.01
CA LEU A 534 4.38 -8.83 4.73
C LEU A 534 3.07 -8.06 4.62
N GLN A 535 2.28 -7.95 5.69
CA GLN A 535 1.07 -7.12 5.71
C GLN A 535 1.40 -5.63 5.48
N SER A 536 2.51 -5.14 6.03
CA SER A 536 3.00 -3.79 5.74
C SER A 536 3.45 -3.67 4.29
N ASP A 537 4.19 -4.64 3.76
CA ASP A 537 4.69 -4.62 2.39
C ASP A 537 3.54 -4.73 1.37
N ASP A 538 2.46 -5.46 1.67
CA ASP A 538 1.22 -5.50 0.88
C ASP A 538 0.59 -4.10 0.75
N SER A 539 0.36 -3.43 1.88
CA SER A 539 -0.25 -2.09 1.90
C SER A 539 0.57 -1.01 1.17
N VAL A 540 1.89 -1.18 1.08
CA VAL A 540 2.80 -0.18 0.49
C VAL A 540 3.22 -0.57 -0.92
N TYR A 541 3.85 -1.74 -1.08
CA TYR A 541 4.48 -2.16 -2.33
C TYR A 541 3.51 -2.83 -3.30
N LEU A 542 2.65 -3.75 -2.85
CA LEU A 542 1.69 -4.39 -3.75
C LEU A 542 0.67 -3.35 -4.26
N ALA A 543 0.14 -2.51 -3.36
CA ALA A 543 -0.71 -1.38 -3.74
C ALA A 543 -0.01 -0.38 -4.68
N ALA A 544 1.31 -0.20 -4.57
CA ALA A 544 2.07 0.61 -5.53
C ALA A 544 2.25 -0.10 -6.88
N ILE A 545 2.53 -1.40 -6.89
CA ILE A 545 2.64 -2.22 -8.09
C ILE A 545 1.33 -2.19 -8.88
N ASP A 546 0.18 -2.32 -8.23
CA ASP A 546 -1.12 -2.27 -8.90
C ASP A 546 -1.40 -0.91 -9.55
N ARG A 547 -1.02 0.18 -8.88
CA ARG A 547 -1.10 1.54 -9.44
C ARG A 547 -0.15 1.72 -10.61
N LEU A 548 1.07 1.18 -10.52
CA LEU A 548 2.04 1.20 -11.62
C LEU A 548 1.51 0.42 -12.83
N ASN A 549 0.98 -0.78 -12.63
CA ASN A 549 0.37 -1.61 -13.68
C ASN A 549 -0.79 -0.89 -14.37
N SER A 550 -1.66 -0.25 -13.60
CA SER A 550 -2.76 0.56 -14.13
C SER A 550 -2.26 1.76 -14.94
N THR A 551 -1.20 2.40 -14.48
CA THR A 551 -0.57 3.53 -15.18
C THR A 551 0.08 3.09 -16.49
N ILE A 552 0.84 1.98 -16.47
CA ILE A 552 1.42 1.37 -17.67
C ILE A 552 0.33 1.04 -18.68
N ALA A 553 -0.70 0.31 -18.27
CA ALA A 553 -1.81 -0.03 -19.16
C ALA A 553 -2.51 1.22 -19.75
N THR A 554 -2.69 2.26 -18.94
CA THR A 554 -3.31 3.52 -19.37
C THR A 554 -2.47 4.26 -20.41
N GLU A 555 -1.18 4.46 -20.16
CA GLU A 555 -0.33 5.22 -21.09
C GLU A 555 -0.04 4.43 -22.38
N LEU A 556 0.09 3.10 -22.29
CA LEU A 556 0.16 2.24 -23.48
C LEU A 556 -1.14 2.29 -24.29
N GLY A 557 -2.30 2.27 -23.63
CA GLY A 557 -3.60 2.42 -24.28
C GLY A 557 -3.84 3.81 -24.90
N ARG A 558 -3.13 4.84 -24.42
CA ARG A 558 -3.12 6.20 -24.97
C ARG A 558 -2.08 6.41 -26.07
N ASP A 559 -1.39 5.36 -26.52
CA ASP A 559 -0.32 5.45 -27.50
C ASP A 559 0.83 6.38 -27.04
N LYS A 560 1.12 6.43 -25.73
CA LYS A 560 2.17 7.27 -25.10
C LYS A 560 3.23 6.47 -24.33
N PRO A 561 3.93 5.51 -24.97
CA PRO A 561 4.94 4.71 -24.28
C PRO A 561 6.08 5.56 -23.68
N ASN A 562 6.48 6.64 -24.34
CA ASN A 562 7.57 7.52 -23.86
C ASN A 562 7.28 8.20 -22.51
N ALA A 563 6.00 8.34 -22.12
CA ALA A 563 5.64 8.90 -20.81
C ALA A 563 6.06 7.99 -19.65
N LEU A 564 6.18 6.68 -19.90
CA LEU A 564 6.44 5.68 -18.87
C LEU A 564 7.87 5.71 -18.34
N THR A 565 8.84 6.25 -19.09
CA THR A 565 10.23 6.35 -18.61
C THR A 565 10.31 7.17 -17.32
N ALA A 566 9.71 8.36 -17.30
CA ALA A 566 9.71 9.22 -16.12
C ALA A 566 8.91 8.61 -14.95
N VAL A 567 7.81 7.90 -15.25
CA VAL A 567 7.01 7.20 -14.24
C VAL A 567 7.83 6.10 -13.56
N LEU A 568 8.53 5.27 -14.34
CA LEU A 568 9.34 4.18 -13.79
C LEU A 568 10.49 4.69 -12.92
N ASP A 569 11.09 5.82 -13.30
CA ASP A 569 12.17 6.43 -12.52
C ASP A 569 11.67 7.06 -11.21
N ASP A 570 10.52 7.74 -11.23
CA ASP A 570 9.84 8.23 -10.02
C ASP A 570 9.46 7.08 -9.07
N TYR A 571 8.92 5.97 -9.60
CA TYR A 571 8.60 4.79 -8.78
C TYR A 571 9.85 4.13 -8.18
N ALA A 572 10.95 4.01 -8.95
CA ALA A 572 12.20 3.47 -8.43
C ALA A 572 12.76 4.29 -7.27
N GLN A 573 12.59 5.61 -7.30
CA GLN A 573 13.02 6.51 -6.21
C GLN A 573 12.09 6.43 -5.00
N ARG A 574 10.77 6.43 -5.21
CA ARG A 574 9.77 6.39 -4.13
C ARG A 574 9.72 5.05 -3.42
N TYR A 575 10.05 3.95 -4.11
CA TYR A 575 9.96 2.60 -3.59
C TYR A 575 11.32 1.86 -3.72
N PRO A 576 12.33 2.17 -2.88
CA PRO A 576 13.68 1.63 -3.05
C PRO A 576 13.81 0.10 -2.93
N ARG A 577 12.87 -0.56 -2.25
CA ARG A 577 12.81 -2.03 -2.15
C ARG A 577 12.02 -2.68 -3.31
N LEU A 578 11.48 -1.91 -4.25
CA LEU A 578 10.82 -2.46 -5.43
C LEU A 578 11.88 -2.89 -6.45
N ALA A 579 11.98 -4.20 -6.66
CA ALA A 579 12.88 -4.82 -7.63
C ALA A 579 12.11 -5.29 -8.88
N GLY A 580 12.85 -5.61 -9.96
CA GLY A 580 12.29 -6.13 -11.21
C GLY A 580 11.87 -5.06 -12.25
N LEU A 581 12.06 -3.77 -11.95
CA LEU A 581 11.77 -2.68 -12.89
C LEU A 581 12.65 -2.73 -14.16
N ASP A 582 13.81 -3.38 -14.12
CA ASP A 582 14.68 -3.48 -15.29
C ASP A 582 14.08 -4.31 -16.43
N ALA A 583 13.31 -5.36 -16.09
CA ALA A 583 12.54 -6.13 -17.07
C ALA A 583 11.45 -5.25 -17.71
N VAL A 584 10.79 -4.40 -16.91
CA VAL A 584 9.80 -3.43 -17.40
C VAL A 584 10.44 -2.40 -18.33
N ARG A 585 11.63 -1.89 -17.99
CA ARG A 585 12.38 -0.96 -18.84
C ARG A 585 12.85 -1.60 -20.14
N ALA A 586 13.24 -2.88 -20.11
CA ALA A 586 13.62 -3.63 -21.31
C ALA A 586 12.43 -3.80 -22.25
N ASP A 587 11.29 -4.26 -21.72
CA ASP A 587 10.04 -4.40 -22.46
C ASP A 587 9.55 -3.04 -23.01
N LEU A 588 9.65 -1.97 -22.21
CA LEU A 588 9.28 -0.62 -22.67
C LEU A 588 10.10 -0.16 -23.87
N ARG A 589 11.41 -0.38 -23.86
CA ARG A 589 12.28 -0.02 -25.00
C ARG A 589 11.88 -0.78 -26.26
N GLN A 590 11.73 -2.09 -26.16
CA GLN A 590 11.34 -2.92 -27.30
C GLN A 590 9.95 -2.55 -27.84
N TYR A 591 8.99 -2.28 -26.96
CA TYR A 591 7.65 -1.84 -27.35
C TYR A 591 7.70 -0.48 -28.06
N THR A 592 8.48 0.46 -27.53
CA THR A 592 8.61 1.81 -28.10
C THR A 592 9.21 1.79 -29.49
N GLU A 593 10.24 0.96 -29.73
CA GLU A 593 10.82 0.77 -31.06
C GLU A 593 9.78 0.25 -32.07
N ILE A 594 9.03 -0.80 -31.71
CA ILE A 594 7.95 -1.35 -32.53
C ILE A 594 6.87 -0.29 -32.79
N PHE A 595 6.47 0.44 -31.76
CA PHE A 595 5.44 1.46 -31.84
C PHE A 595 5.86 2.62 -32.78
N ASN A 596 7.11 3.04 -32.73
CA ASN A 596 7.65 4.09 -33.58
C ASN A 596 7.67 3.68 -35.06
N GLU A 597 8.21 2.50 -35.39
CA GLU A 597 8.23 2.02 -36.78
C GLU A 597 6.82 1.76 -37.33
N MET A 598 5.91 1.26 -36.47
CA MET A 598 4.51 1.09 -36.82
C MET A 598 3.85 2.44 -37.17
N THR A 599 4.06 3.46 -36.34
CA THR A 599 3.48 4.79 -36.53
C THR A 599 4.09 5.52 -37.72
N ALA A 600 5.40 5.33 -37.96
CA ALA A 600 6.11 5.85 -39.12
C ALA A 600 5.76 5.13 -40.44
N ARG A 601 4.99 4.03 -40.36
CA ARG A 601 4.60 3.19 -41.52
C ARG A 601 5.80 2.56 -42.24
N HIS A 602 6.87 2.26 -41.51
CA HIS A 602 8.06 1.59 -42.05
C HIS A 602 7.96 0.07 -41.91
N LEU A 603 7.55 -0.62 -42.97
CA LEU A 603 7.26 -2.05 -42.92
C LEU A 603 8.51 -2.90 -42.64
N THR A 604 9.58 -2.75 -43.40
CA THR A 604 10.77 -3.62 -43.29
C THR A 604 11.43 -3.58 -41.90
N PRO A 605 11.72 -2.40 -41.31
CA PRO A 605 12.26 -2.32 -39.94
C PRO A 605 11.29 -2.89 -38.90
N LEU A 606 9.99 -2.60 -39.03
CA LEU A 606 8.96 -3.13 -38.14
C LEU A 606 8.94 -4.66 -38.13
N LEU A 607 8.92 -5.30 -39.31
CA LEU A 607 8.93 -6.76 -39.44
C LEU A 607 10.17 -7.37 -38.78
N ALA A 608 11.33 -6.72 -38.90
CA ALA A 608 12.57 -7.17 -38.27
C ALA A 608 12.50 -7.08 -36.73
N LEU A 609 11.90 -6.02 -36.18
CA LEU A 609 11.67 -5.87 -34.74
C LEU A 609 10.67 -6.91 -34.23
N MET A 610 9.56 -7.12 -34.94
CA MET A 610 8.52 -8.08 -34.56
C MET A 610 9.05 -9.52 -34.48
N LYS A 611 9.97 -9.92 -35.36
CA LYS A 611 10.61 -11.26 -35.30
C LYS A 611 11.47 -11.47 -34.05
N LYS A 612 11.98 -10.38 -33.47
CA LYS A 612 12.81 -10.37 -32.25
C LYS A 612 12.02 -10.03 -31.00
N ALA A 613 10.74 -9.67 -31.13
CA ALA A 613 9.90 -9.22 -30.04
C ALA A 613 9.71 -10.34 -29.00
N SER A 614 10.06 -10.05 -27.75
CA SER A 614 9.91 -10.98 -26.63
C SER A 614 9.67 -10.20 -25.35
N PHE A 615 8.40 -10.08 -24.97
CA PHE A 615 7.97 -9.36 -23.78
C PHE A 615 7.90 -10.30 -22.58
N SER A 616 8.56 -9.93 -21.50
CA SER A 616 8.67 -10.72 -20.27
C SER A 616 7.63 -10.35 -19.22
N THR A 617 7.09 -9.13 -19.29
CA THR A 617 6.20 -8.57 -18.28
C THR A 617 4.73 -8.59 -18.73
N PRO A 618 3.77 -8.87 -17.83
CA PRO A 618 2.36 -9.03 -18.18
C PRO A 618 1.72 -7.83 -18.92
N PRO A 619 1.96 -6.56 -18.53
CA PRO A 619 1.34 -5.43 -19.23
C PRO A 619 1.76 -5.34 -20.70
N PHE A 620 3.05 -5.53 -20.99
CA PHE A 620 3.57 -5.47 -22.36
C PHE A 620 3.20 -6.70 -23.17
N GLN A 621 3.16 -7.90 -22.57
CA GLN A 621 2.60 -9.09 -23.23
C GLN A 621 1.14 -8.90 -23.63
N SER A 622 0.32 -8.28 -22.76
CA SER A 622 -1.08 -8.01 -23.09
C SER A 622 -1.21 -6.95 -24.18
N GLN A 623 -0.46 -5.85 -24.05
CA GLN A 623 -0.52 -4.76 -25.01
C GLN A 623 -0.03 -5.19 -26.39
N TYR A 624 1.06 -5.97 -26.47
CA TYR A 624 1.58 -6.47 -27.75
C TYR A 624 0.60 -7.43 -28.42
N ARG A 625 -0.09 -8.30 -27.66
CA ARG A 625 -1.17 -9.14 -28.20
C ARG A 625 -2.29 -8.32 -28.81
N GLN A 626 -2.72 -7.24 -28.13
CA GLN A 626 -3.74 -6.34 -28.65
C GLN A 626 -3.28 -5.59 -29.92
N LEU A 627 -2.04 -5.08 -29.91
CA LEU A 627 -1.45 -4.41 -31.06
C LEU A 627 -1.32 -5.35 -32.27
N SER A 628 -0.90 -6.60 -32.02
CA SER A 628 -0.78 -7.67 -33.02
C SER A 628 -2.13 -8.02 -33.66
N ALA A 629 -3.22 -7.96 -32.90
CA ALA A 629 -4.55 -8.28 -33.39
C ALA A 629 -5.18 -7.16 -34.24
N THR A 630 -4.75 -5.90 -34.06
CA THR A 630 -5.49 -4.74 -34.57
C THR A 630 -4.69 -3.83 -35.51
N ARG A 631 -3.38 -3.69 -35.31
CA ARG A 631 -2.56 -2.64 -35.95
C ARG A 631 -1.28 -3.15 -36.59
N LEU A 632 -0.69 -4.23 -36.09
CA LEU A 632 0.54 -4.78 -36.69
C LEU A 632 0.26 -5.67 -37.91
N PRO A 633 1.26 -5.89 -38.78
CA PRO A 633 1.18 -6.91 -39.83
C PRO A 633 0.89 -8.30 -39.26
N SER A 634 0.11 -9.10 -39.99
CA SER A 634 -0.18 -10.48 -39.57
C SER A 634 1.05 -11.39 -39.73
N ALA A 635 1.09 -12.50 -38.98
CA ALA A 635 2.18 -13.48 -39.09
C ALA A 635 2.40 -14.00 -40.53
N GLU A 636 1.31 -14.10 -41.30
CA GLU A 636 1.37 -14.48 -42.72
C GLU A 636 2.08 -13.42 -43.57
N VAL A 637 1.82 -12.12 -43.34
CA VAL A 637 2.55 -11.03 -44.00
C VAL A 637 4.03 -11.09 -43.64
N ILE A 638 4.38 -11.27 -42.36
CA ILE A 638 5.77 -11.39 -41.91
C ILE A 638 6.49 -12.51 -42.66
N ALA A 639 5.88 -13.69 -42.75
CA ALA A 639 6.48 -14.87 -43.39
C ALA A 639 6.62 -14.70 -44.91
N LYS A 640 5.60 -14.15 -45.58
CA LYS A 640 5.60 -13.97 -47.05
C LYS A 640 6.54 -12.85 -47.50
N HIS A 641 6.68 -11.79 -46.70
CA HIS A 641 7.47 -10.62 -47.09
C HIS A 641 8.96 -10.94 -47.29
N ASP A 642 9.51 -11.87 -46.50
CA ASP A 642 10.90 -12.32 -46.67
C ASP A 642 11.15 -12.96 -48.04
N ALA A 643 10.22 -13.82 -48.47
CA ALA A 643 10.29 -14.47 -49.77
C ALA A 643 10.17 -13.46 -50.92
N VAL A 644 9.28 -12.48 -50.79
CA VAL A 644 9.15 -11.36 -51.74
C VAL A 644 10.45 -10.57 -51.82
N SER A 645 10.99 -10.16 -50.69
CA SER A 645 12.22 -9.36 -50.61
C SER A 645 13.39 -10.11 -51.25
N ALA A 646 13.54 -11.39 -50.95
CA ALA A 646 14.59 -12.24 -51.53
C ALA A 646 14.42 -12.41 -53.05
N ALA A 647 13.20 -12.65 -53.54
CA ALA A 647 12.91 -12.77 -54.97
C ALA A 647 13.20 -11.46 -55.72
N TRP A 648 12.84 -10.31 -55.14
CA TRP A 648 13.12 -9.01 -55.73
C TRP A 648 14.64 -8.74 -55.81
N GLN A 649 15.36 -9.00 -54.72
CA GLN A 649 16.81 -8.79 -54.64
C GLN A 649 17.63 -9.78 -55.49
N SER A 650 17.06 -10.94 -55.85
CA SER A 650 17.69 -11.91 -56.77
C SER A 650 17.38 -11.63 -58.24
N GLY A 651 16.44 -10.72 -58.52
CA GLY A 651 15.99 -10.39 -59.88
C GLY A 651 14.81 -11.21 -60.38
N ASP A 652 14.21 -12.08 -59.56
CA ASP A 652 12.94 -12.76 -59.87
C ASP A 652 11.75 -11.83 -59.61
N SER A 653 11.64 -10.81 -60.45
CA SER A 653 10.67 -9.72 -60.31
C SER A 653 9.23 -10.21 -60.44
N GLN A 654 8.97 -11.22 -61.27
CA GLN A 654 7.62 -11.75 -61.46
C GLN A 654 7.15 -12.49 -60.20
N GLN A 655 8.01 -13.31 -59.60
CA GLN A 655 7.69 -13.98 -58.34
C GLN A 655 7.49 -12.96 -57.21
N ALA A 656 8.32 -11.92 -57.12
CA ALA A 656 8.17 -10.86 -56.11
C ALA A 656 6.83 -10.10 -56.24
N LEU A 657 6.47 -9.68 -57.46
CA LEU A 657 5.21 -8.98 -57.72
C LEU A 657 4.00 -9.87 -57.45
N ALA A 658 4.05 -11.15 -57.85
CA ALA A 658 2.99 -12.11 -57.56
C ALA A 658 2.84 -12.35 -56.05
N GLY A 659 3.97 -12.45 -55.31
CA GLY A 659 3.98 -12.58 -53.86
C GLY A 659 3.35 -11.38 -53.14
N LEU A 660 3.65 -10.14 -53.59
CA LEU A 660 3.02 -8.92 -53.06
C LEU A 660 1.53 -8.85 -53.38
N GLN A 661 1.10 -9.24 -54.58
CA GLN A 661 -0.32 -9.29 -54.95
C GLN A 661 -1.10 -10.34 -54.14
N ALA A 662 -0.45 -11.42 -53.73
CA ALA A 662 -1.03 -12.49 -52.93
C ALA A 662 -0.97 -12.24 -51.40
N MET A 663 -0.65 -11.02 -50.97
CA MET A 663 -0.65 -10.65 -49.56
C MET A 663 -2.08 -10.55 -49.02
N PRO A 664 -2.34 -11.04 -47.79
CA PRO A 664 -3.66 -10.90 -47.17
C PRO A 664 -3.97 -9.43 -46.88
N ALA A 665 -5.27 -9.09 -46.93
CA ALA A 665 -5.74 -7.78 -46.54
C ALA A 665 -5.55 -7.54 -45.03
N GLY A 666 -5.21 -6.31 -44.64
CA GLY A 666 -4.98 -5.95 -43.24
C GLY A 666 -4.58 -4.48 -43.04
N PRO A 667 -4.12 -4.10 -41.84
CA PRO A 667 -3.80 -2.70 -41.49
C PRO A 667 -2.64 -2.08 -42.28
N TRP A 668 -1.94 -2.89 -43.08
CA TRP A 668 -0.76 -2.50 -43.86
C TRP A 668 -0.94 -2.69 -45.37
N SER A 669 -2.17 -2.94 -45.83
CA SER A 669 -2.45 -3.18 -47.24
C SER A 669 -2.12 -1.99 -48.16
N ASP A 670 -2.28 -0.76 -47.68
CA ASP A 670 -1.89 0.46 -48.40
C ASP A 670 -0.36 0.59 -48.55
N VAL A 671 0.42 0.24 -47.53
CA VAL A 671 1.90 0.23 -47.61
C VAL A 671 2.37 -0.86 -48.59
N LEU A 672 1.81 -2.06 -48.50
CA LEU A 672 2.09 -3.15 -49.43
C LEU A 672 1.68 -2.81 -50.88
N ALA A 673 0.56 -2.09 -51.06
CA ALA A 673 0.13 -1.62 -52.37
C ALA A 673 1.08 -0.55 -52.95
N ALA A 674 1.58 0.36 -52.11
CA ALA A 674 2.58 1.34 -52.50
C ALA A 674 3.90 0.67 -52.90
N GLU A 675 4.35 -0.33 -52.14
CA GLU A 675 5.52 -1.14 -52.46
C GLU A 675 5.35 -1.89 -53.80
N LEU A 676 4.20 -2.54 -54.00
CA LEU A 676 3.86 -3.21 -55.26
C LEU A 676 3.89 -2.23 -56.44
N ALA A 677 3.31 -1.04 -56.29
CA ALA A 677 3.29 -0.01 -57.33
C ALA A 677 4.71 0.50 -57.65
N HIS A 678 5.54 0.71 -56.62
CA HIS A 678 6.93 1.11 -56.79
C HIS A 678 7.72 0.03 -57.56
N LYS A 679 7.68 -1.22 -57.10
CA LYS A 679 8.39 -2.33 -57.75
C LYS A 679 7.91 -2.57 -59.18
N LYS A 680 6.61 -2.46 -59.44
CA LYS A 680 6.08 -2.52 -60.81
C LYS A 680 6.65 -1.40 -61.70
N ALA A 681 6.71 -0.18 -61.18
CA ALA A 681 7.27 0.95 -61.92
C ALA A 681 8.78 0.79 -62.20
N VAL A 682 9.54 0.22 -61.25
CA VAL A 682 10.97 -0.11 -61.46
C VAL A 682 11.12 -1.15 -62.57
N LEU A 683 10.33 -2.22 -62.55
CA LEU A 683 10.37 -3.26 -63.58
C LEU A 683 10.01 -2.71 -64.98
N ASP A 684 8.95 -1.91 -65.07
CA ASP A 684 8.50 -1.31 -66.34
C ASP A 684 9.57 -0.35 -66.91
N GLN A 685 10.19 0.47 -66.06
CA GLN A 685 11.27 1.38 -66.47
C GLN A 685 12.53 0.63 -66.88
N PHE A 686 12.88 -0.44 -66.18
CA PHE A 686 14.01 -1.28 -66.57
C PHE A 686 13.76 -1.92 -67.94
N ALA A 687 12.55 -2.42 -68.20
CA ALA A 687 12.18 -2.98 -69.49
C ALA A 687 12.23 -1.93 -70.63
N ASP A 688 11.75 -0.71 -70.40
CA ASP A 688 11.87 0.40 -71.35
C ASP A 688 13.33 0.78 -71.60
N LEU A 689 14.15 0.83 -70.54
CA LEU A 689 15.58 1.07 -70.65
C LEU A 689 16.25 -0.02 -71.50
N GLN A 690 15.93 -1.31 -71.32
CA GLN A 690 16.49 -2.38 -72.15
C GLN A 690 16.05 -2.28 -73.62
N LYS A 691 14.81 -1.88 -73.90
CA LYS A 691 14.31 -1.68 -75.28
C LYS A 691 14.97 -0.49 -75.99
N SER A 692 15.41 0.52 -75.24
CA SER A 692 16.05 1.73 -75.78
C SER A 692 17.53 1.58 -76.15
N ARG A 693 18.07 0.35 -76.24
CA ARG A 693 19.46 0.12 -76.67
C ARG A 693 19.69 0.72 -78.07
N GLY A 694 20.56 1.73 -78.16
CA GLY A 694 20.87 2.44 -79.41
C GLY A 694 20.02 3.68 -79.71
N ALA A 695 19.07 4.05 -78.84
CA ALA A 695 18.32 5.29 -78.95
C ALA A 695 19.11 6.48 -78.38
N GLY A 696 19.02 7.66 -79.02
CA GLY A 696 19.74 8.87 -78.60
C GLY A 696 19.36 9.43 -77.22
N ASN A 697 18.24 9.00 -76.64
CA ASN A 697 17.78 9.40 -75.30
C ASN A 697 18.05 8.35 -74.21
N ARG A 698 18.85 7.32 -74.49
CA ARG A 698 19.15 6.24 -73.53
C ARG A 698 19.85 6.77 -72.28
N ASP A 699 20.80 7.68 -72.42
CA ASP A 699 21.61 8.20 -71.31
C ASP A 699 20.73 8.93 -70.28
N ASP A 700 19.81 9.78 -70.74
CA ASP A 700 18.86 10.48 -69.86
C ASP A 700 17.88 9.51 -69.17
N LYS A 701 17.46 8.45 -69.88
CA LYS A 701 16.64 7.37 -69.29
C LYS A 701 17.40 6.57 -68.24
N LEU A 702 18.67 6.26 -68.49
CA LEU A 702 19.54 5.53 -67.56
C LEU A 702 19.74 6.32 -66.27
N LEU A 703 20.08 7.62 -66.36
CA LEU A 703 20.25 8.49 -65.20
C LEU A 703 18.95 8.64 -64.42
N SER A 704 17.81 8.80 -65.12
CA SER A 704 16.50 8.91 -64.47
C SER A 704 16.09 7.61 -63.77
N PHE A 705 16.41 6.45 -64.35
CA PHE A 705 16.17 5.15 -63.74
C PHE A 705 17.06 4.95 -62.50
N TYR A 706 18.37 5.18 -62.61
CA TYR A 706 19.32 5.07 -61.49
C TYR A 706 18.95 5.97 -60.31
N ALA A 707 18.47 7.18 -60.58
CA ALA A 707 18.01 8.12 -59.56
C ALA A 707 16.83 7.58 -58.72
N ARG A 708 15.96 6.78 -59.32
CA ARG A 708 14.75 6.23 -58.67
C ARG A 708 15.05 4.99 -57.81
N LEU A 709 16.12 4.25 -58.10
CA LEU A 709 16.41 3.00 -57.40
C LEU A 709 16.84 3.24 -55.96
N ASP A 710 16.32 2.44 -55.03
CA ASP A 710 16.87 2.31 -53.69
C ASP A 710 18.09 1.37 -53.72
N PRO A 711 19.26 1.78 -53.18
CA PRO A 711 20.48 0.99 -53.27
C PRO A 711 20.43 -0.35 -52.51
N VAL A 712 19.55 -0.47 -51.51
CA VAL A 712 19.40 -1.66 -50.67
C VAL A 712 18.23 -2.51 -51.15
N GLU A 713 17.06 -1.91 -51.38
CA GLU A 713 15.88 -2.66 -51.81
C GLU A 713 15.98 -3.12 -53.27
N ASP A 714 16.50 -2.28 -54.16
CA ASP A 714 16.60 -2.57 -55.61
C ASP A 714 17.99 -3.05 -56.04
N ALA A 715 18.71 -3.71 -55.12
CA ALA A 715 20.11 -4.08 -55.30
C ALA A 715 20.41 -4.84 -56.61
N TYR A 716 19.49 -5.69 -57.07
CA TYR A 716 19.62 -6.38 -58.36
C TYR A 716 19.71 -5.40 -59.53
N TYR A 717 18.77 -4.45 -59.62
CA TYR A 717 18.69 -3.48 -60.72
C TYR A 717 19.85 -2.51 -60.70
N VAL A 718 20.27 -2.08 -59.50
CA VAL A 718 21.48 -1.27 -59.32
C VAL A 718 22.68 -2.00 -59.90
N ARG A 719 22.89 -3.26 -59.53
CA ARG A 719 23.98 -4.09 -60.06
C ARG A 719 23.86 -4.29 -61.57
N ALA A 720 22.65 -4.46 -62.10
CA ALA A 720 22.40 -4.71 -63.51
C ALA A 720 22.73 -3.52 -64.42
N ILE A 721 22.65 -2.28 -63.90
CA ILE A 721 22.95 -1.06 -64.66
C ILE A 721 24.28 -0.41 -64.26
N GLN A 722 24.95 -0.92 -63.23
CA GLN A 722 26.12 -0.26 -62.63
C GLN A 722 27.21 0.05 -63.67
N SER A 723 27.54 -0.90 -64.55
CA SER A 723 28.53 -0.69 -65.61
C SER A 723 28.13 0.41 -66.60
N ASP A 724 26.85 0.48 -66.96
CA ASP A 724 26.32 1.50 -67.88
C ASP A 724 26.38 2.89 -67.22
N VAL A 725 26.04 2.96 -65.92
CA VAL A 725 26.11 4.21 -65.14
C VAL A 725 27.56 4.67 -64.99
N ASP A 726 28.48 3.78 -64.66
CA ASP A 726 29.90 4.10 -64.50
C ASP A 726 30.51 4.62 -65.82
N ALA A 727 30.15 4.02 -66.96
CA ALA A 727 30.60 4.47 -68.28
C ALA A 727 30.04 5.85 -68.70
N LEU A 728 28.92 6.27 -68.11
CA LEU A 728 28.30 7.58 -68.36
C LEU A 728 28.71 8.64 -67.33
N ARG A 729 29.08 8.22 -66.11
CA ARG A 729 29.22 9.06 -64.92
C ARG A 729 30.09 10.29 -65.17
N ASP A 730 31.33 10.10 -65.62
CA ASP A 730 32.28 11.20 -65.80
C ASP A 730 31.81 12.21 -66.86
N ARG A 731 31.25 11.72 -67.97
CA ARG A 731 30.71 12.58 -69.04
C ARG A 731 29.48 13.34 -68.58
N ALA A 732 28.60 12.71 -67.82
CA ALA A 732 27.41 13.35 -67.26
C ALA A 732 27.78 14.40 -66.19
N LEU A 733 28.75 14.11 -65.31
CA LEU A 733 29.25 15.08 -64.34
C LEU A 733 29.93 16.28 -65.00
N ALA A 734 30.73 16.05 -66.05
CA ALA A 734 31.32 17.14 -66.84
C ALA A 734 30.23 18.03 -67.45
N ARG A 735 29.19 17.42 -68.07
CA ARG A 735 28.03 18.15 -68.61
C ARG A 735 27.27 18.93 -67.54
N ALA A 736 27.12 18.36 -66.34
CA ALA A 736 26.49 19.01 -65.20
C ALA A 736 27.29 20.23 -64.75
N GLN A 737 28.60 20.08 -64.60
CA GLN A 737 29.53 21.16 -64.26
C GLN A 737 29.48 22.30 -65.29
N ASP A 738 29.50 21.96 -66.59
CA ASP A 738 29.40 22.95 -67.66
C ASP A 738 28.08 23.72 -67.60
N SER A 739 26.99 23.03 -67.25
CA SER A 739 25.66 23.66 -67.07
C SER A 739 25.66 24.64 -65.89
N ILE A 740 26.27 24.26 -64.75
CA ILE A 740 26.43 25.16 -63.59
C ILE A 740 27.33 26.36 -63.95
N ASN A 741 28.46 26.14 -64.61
CA ASN A 741 29.38 27.21 -65.04
C ASN A 741 28.69 28.20 -66.00
N ARG A 742 27.87 27.67 -66.93
CA ARG A 742 27.04 28.48 -67.82
C ARG A 742 26.02 29.30 -67.04
N ALA A 743 25.31 28.68 -66.09
CA ALA A 743 24.35 29.38 -65.22
C ALA A 743 25.01 30.52 -64.45
N GLN A 744 26.17 30.28 -63.83
CA GLN A 744 26.93 31.30 -63.11
C GLN A 744 27.34 32.47 -64.01
N THR A 745 27.70 32.19 -65.26
CA THR A 745 28.12 33.22 -66.22
C THR A 745 26.93 34.07 -66.65
N LEU A 746 25.81 33.43 -67.02
CA LEU A 746 24.58 34.11 -67.39
C LEU A 746 24.00 34.93 -66.23
N TRP A 747 24.02 34.39 -65.01
CA TRP A 747 23.57 35.07 -63.80
C TRP A 747 24.40 36.32 -63.49
N ARG A 748 25.73 36.21 -63.57
CA ARG A 748 26.63 37.37 -63.42
C ARG A 748 26.37 38.44 -64.48
N GLN A 749 26.11 38.04 -65.72
CA GLN A 749 25.78 38.97 -66.80
C GLN A 749 24.42 39.65 -66.59
N TYR A 750 23.40 38.91 -66.19
CA TYR A 750 22.09 39.46 -65.82
C TYR A 750 22.24 40.53 -64.72
N ARG A 751 22.96 40.18 -63.64
CA ARG A 751 23.21 41.08 -62.51
C ARG A 751 23.99 42.33 -62.92
N ALA A 752 25.02 42.19 -63.75
CA ALA A 752 25.85 43.31 -64.20
C ALA A 752 25.07 44.30 -65.09
N ASN A 753 24.14 43.79 -65.89
CA ASN A 753 23.31 44.62 -66.76
C ASN A 753 22.15 45.32 -66.03
N GLY A 754 21.91 44.97 -64.76
CA GLY A 754 20.75 45.40 -63.98
C GLY A 754 19.52 44.50 -64.21
N SER A 755 18.78 44.25 -63.13
CA SER A 755 17.52 43.49 -63.15
C SER A 755 16.49 44.11 -64.09
N ILE A 756 15.51 43.33 -64.53
CA ILE A 756 14.39 43.84 -65.32
C ILE A 756 13.67 44.94 -64.52
N GLY A 757 13.71 46.17 -65.02
CA GLY A 757 13.19 47.35 -64.34
C GLY A 757 11.68 47.54 -64.52
N GLY A 758 11.03 48.29 -63.62
CA GLY A 758 9.59 48.57 -63.70
C GLY A 758 9.16 49.25 -65.01
N THR A 759 9.99 50.13 -65.56
CA THR A 759 9.77 50.77 -66.87
C THR A 759 9.75 49.76 -68.02
N GLN A 760 10.69 48.81 -68.05
CA GLN A 760 10.74 47.74 -69.04
C GLN A 760 9.52 46.81 -68.95
N ARG A 761 8.98 46.59 -67.74
CA ARG A 761 7.75 45.81 -67.53
C ARG A 761 6.51 46.53 -68.08
N LEU A 762 6.44 47.86 -67.93
CA LEU A 762 5.29 48.69 -68.32
C LEU A 762 5.23 49.08 -69.80
N GLU A 763 6.30 48.88 -70.57
CA GLU A 763 6.32 49.19 -72.00
C GLU A 763 5.19 48.47 -72.76
N ALA A 764 4.55 49.20 -73.69
CA ALA A 764 3.42 48.75 -74.53
C ALA A 764 3.76 47.59 -75.49
N GLY A 765 5.01 47.12 -75.49
CA GLY A 765 5.49 45.96 -76.24
C GLY A 765 6.64 45.27 -75.49
N VAL A 766 7.24 44.26 -76.12
CA VAL A 766 8.44 43.58 -75.59
C VAL A 766 9.69 44.23 -76.17
N SER A 767 10.32 45.14 -75.43
CA SER A 767 11.57 45.76 -75.87
C SER A 767 12.72 44.77 -76.00
N GLU A 768 13.73 45.15 -76.79
CA GLU A 768 15.01 44.43 -76.87
C GLU A 768 15.67 44.30 -75.50
N GLY A 769 15.60 45.34 -74.67
CA GLY A 769 16.15 45.34 -73.31
C GLY A 769 15.48 44.27 -72.43
N PHE A 770 14.15 44.24 -72.41
CA PHE A 770 13.40 43.20 -71.70
C PHE A 770 13.72 41.81 -72.25
N ARG A 771 13.70 41.61 -73.58
CA ARG A 771 14.00 40.31 -74.21
C ARG A 771 15.38 39.79 -73.84
N ASN A 772 16.40 40.66 -73.84
CA ASN A 772 17.75 40.28 -73.48
C ASN A 772 17.88 39.87 -72.01
N GLN A 773 17.30 40.65 -71.08
CA GLN A 773 17.33 40.30 -69.65
C GLN A 773 16.54 39.04 -69.32
N ALA A 774 15.32 38.93 -69.86
CA ALA A 774 14.46 37.76 -69.67
C ALA A 774 15.15 36.49 -70.18
N ARG A 775 15.81 36.57 -71.35
CA ARG A 775 16.61 35.46 -71.89
C ARG A 775 17.78 35.08 -70.97
N LEU A 776 18.56 36.04 -70.48
CA LEU A 776 19.68 35.77 -69.58
C LEU A 776 19.21 35.06 -68.30
N LEU A 777 18.12 35.56 -67.70
CA LEU A 777 17.53 34.98 -66.49
C LEU A 777 16.97 33.58 -66.74
N SER A 778 16.19 33.41 -67.81
CA SER A 778 15.58 32.14 -68.17
C SER A 778 16.61 31.06 -68.53
N GLU A 779 17.64 31.41 -69.32
CA GLU A 779 18.74 30.49 -69.64
C GLU A 779 19.61 30.17 -68.42
N ALA A 780 19.84 31.13 -67.52
CA ALA A 780 20.57 30.89 -66.27
C ALA A 780 19.81 29.87 -65.41
N ASN A 781 18.50 30.06 -65.24
CA ASN A 781 17.64 29.15 -64.48
C ASN A 781 17.63 27.75 -65.09
N THR A 782 17.40 27.65 -66.39
CA THR A 782 17.37 26.37 -67.11
C THR A 782 18.70 25.61 -66.99
N SER A 783 19.83 26.33 -67.10
CA SER A 783 21.17 25.74 -66.99
C SER A 783 21.47 25.28 -65.55
N ALA A 784 21.06 26.06 -64.55
CA ALA A 784 21.23 25.71 -63.14
C ALA A 784 20.42 24.46 -62.78
N GLN A 785 19.13 24.44 -63.13
CA GLN A 785 18.24 23.31 -62.90
C GLN A 785 18.72 22.04 -63.62
N GLN A 786 19.20 22.17 -64.87
CA GLN A 786 19.74 21.03 -65.63
C GLN A 786 20.99 20.45 -64.96
N GLY A 787 21.96 21.30 -64.58
CA GLY A 787 23.16 20.85 -63.89
C GLY A 787 22.82 20.16 -62.57
N MET A 788 21.94 20.79 -61.79
CA MET A 788 21.55 20.28 -60.49
C MET A 788 20.82 18.94 -60.59
N ARG A 789 19.91 18.80 -61.55
CA ARG A 789 19.20 17.55 -61.83
C ARG A 789 20.17 16.38 -62.08
N ILE A 790 21.24 16.58 -62.85
CA ILE A 790 22.19 15.50 -63.18
C ILE A 790 22.95 15.04 -61.94
N TYR A 791 23.43 15.96 -61.09
CA TYR A 791 24.08 15.61 -59.82
C TYR A 791 23.14 14.82 -58.90
N THR A 792 21.88 15.27 -58.76
CA THR A 792 20.85 14.56 -58.00
C THR A 792 20.61 13.17 -58.57
N GLN A 793 20.48 13.05 -59.90
CA GLN A 793 20.28 11.77 -60.56
C GLN A 793 21.45 10.81 -60.35
N LEU A 794 22.67 11.32 -60.33
CA LEU A 794 23.89 10.55 -60.07
C LEU A 794 24.19 10.31 -58.59
N LYS A 795 23.36 10.84 -57.69
CA LYS A 795 23.58 10.81 -56.23
C LYS A 795 24.98 11.34 -55.88
N ALA A 796 25.41 12.39 -56.57
CA ALA A 796 26.73 13.01 -56.42
C ALA A 796 26.59 14.41 -55.81
N PRO A 797 27.53 14.82 -54.93
CA PRO A 797 27.48 16.16 -54.37
C PRO A 797 27.73 17.21 -55.47
N PRO A 798 26.93 18.29 -55.54
CA PRO A 798 27.19 19.38 -56.47
C PRO A 798 28.40 20.22 -56.06
N PRO A 799 28.93 21.06 -56.95
CA PRO A 799 30.00 22.01 -56.64
C PRO A 799 29.56 22.98 -55.55
N ALA A 800 30.50 23.41 -54.70
CA ALA A 800 30.22 24.34 -53.62
C ALA A 800 29.55 25.63 -54.14
N GLY A 801 28.47 26.05 -53.49
CA GLY A 801 27.70 27.25 -53.85
C GLY A 801 26.70 27.06 -55.00
N SER A 802 26.54 25.85 -55.54
CA SER A 802 25.54 25.58 -56.59
C SER A 802 24.11 25.67 -56.08
N ASP A 803 23.84 25.23 -54.84
CA ASP A 803 22.52 25.33 -54.22
C ASP A 803 22.12 26.81 -54.04
N GLN A 804 23.01 27.63 -53.47
CA GLN A 804 22.78 29.07 -53.32
C GLN A 804 22.57 29.76 -54.67
N LEU A 805 23.36 29.41 -55.69
CA LEU A 805 23.20 29.95 -57.04
C LEU A 805 21.81 29.64 -57.60
N LEU A 806 21.33 28.40 -57.45
CA LEU A 806 20.01 27.98 -57.91
C LEU A 806 18.91 28.74 -57.16
N GLU A 807 18.99 28.81 -55.82
CA GLU A 807 18.05 29.55 -54.99
C GLU A 807 17.99 31.04 -55.38
N ASP A 808 19.13 31.69 -55.59
CA ASP A 808 19.19 33.10 -55.99
C ASP A 808 18.53 33.34 -57.35
N ILE A 809 18.79 32.47 -58.33
CA ILE A 809 18.22 32.57 -59.69
C ILE A 809 16.71 32.30 -59.67
N GLU A 810 16.26 31.29 -58.90
CA GLU A 810 14.85 30.95 -58.77
C GLU A 810 14.07 32.06 -58.05
N ALA A 811 14.61 32.60 -56.95
CA ALA A 811 14.03 33.72 -56.23
C ALA A 811 13.85 34.95 -57.12
N GLU A 812 14.87 35.30 -57.92
CA GLU A 812 14.79 36.39 -58.87
C GLU A 812 13.76 36.09 -59.98
N THR A 813 13.75 34.88 -60.53
CA THR A 813 12.78 34.46 -61.56
C THR A 813 11.35 34.61 -61.05
N GLN A 814 11.06 34.15 -59.83
CA GLN A 814 9.76 34.30 -59.19
C GLN A 814 9.41 35.76 -58.92
N LEU A 815 10.36 36.57 -58.42
CA LEU A 815 10.17 37.99 -58.18
C LEU A 815 9.76 38.73 -59.47
N GLN A 816 10.44 38.45 -60.59
CA GLN A 816 10.13 39.07 -61.86
C GLN A 816 8.76 38.64 -62.42
N ARG A 817 8.41 37.36 -62.25
CA ARG A 817 7.08 36.85 -62.63
C ARG A 817 5.96 37.49 -61.81
N ARG A 818 6.10 37.53 -60.48
CA ARG A 818 5.15 38.18 -59.57
C ARG A 818 4.97 39.66 -59.93
N SER A 819 6.09 40.36 -60.15
CA SER A 819 6.07 41.77 -60.54
C SER A 819 5.35 42.02 -61.88
N LEU A 820 5.37 41.07 -62.82
CA LEU A 820 4.60 41.16 -64.07
C LEU A 820 3.11 40.85 -63.84
N GLN A 821 2.81 39.85 -63.03
CA GLN A 821 1.43 39.48 -62.69
C GLN A 821 0.68 40.62 -61.98
N GLU A 822 1.35 41.39 -61.13
CA GLU A 822 0.80 42.60 -60.50
C GLU A 822 0.36 43.66 -61.53
N LEU A 823 0.97 43.66 -62.72
CA LEU A 823 0.63 44.58 -63.82
C LEU A 823 -0.51 44.07 -64.71
N ARG A 824 -1.23 43.00 -64.33
CA ARG A 824 -2.35 42.44 -65.13
C ARG A 824 -3.46 43.43 -65.47
N MET A 825 -3.66 44.45 -64.63
CA MET A 825 -4.69 45.48 -64.85
C MET A 825 -4.19 46.61 -65.76
N VAL A 826 -2.89 46.65 -66.06
CA VAL A 826 -2.20 47.72 -66.78
C VAL A 826 -1.68 47.26 -68.14
N LEU A 827 -1.28 45.99 -68.25
CA LEU A 827 -0.79 45.39 -69.49
C LEU A 827 -1.89 44.63 -70.22
N GLU A 828 -1.85 44.67 -71.56
CA GLU A 828 -2.71 43.83 -72.40
C GLU A 828 -2.43 42.33 -72.12
N PRO A 829 -3.47 41.47 -72.00
CA PRO A 829 -3.30 40.07 -71.60
C PRO A 829 -2.35 39.26 -72.48
N GLY A 830 -2.39 39.45 -73.81
CA GLY A 830 -1.47 38.83 -74.75
C GLY A 830 -0.02 39.23 -74.51
N LEU A 831 0.24 40.53 -74.30
CA LEU A 831 1.55 41.06 -73.98
C LEU A 831 2.08 40.53 -72.64
N LEU A 832 1.25 40.50 -71.59
CA LEU A 832 1.61 39.93 -70.29
C LEU A 832 2.05 38.47 -70.44
N LYS A 833 1.26 37.67 -71.17
CA LYS A 833 1.59 36.27 -71.46
C LYS A 833 2.92 36.12 -72.19
N SER A 834 3.18 36.95 -73.21
CA SER A 834 4.47 36.95 -73.91
C SER A 834 5.65 37.30 -73.00
N LYS A 835 5.51 38.31 -72.13
CA LYS A 835 6.57 38.69 -71.17
C LYS A 835 6.83 37.59 -70.14
N LEU A 836 5.79 36.96 -69.59
CA LEU A 836 5.92 35.82 -68.67
C LEU A 836 6.58 34.60 -69.33
N THR A 837 6.23 34.32 -70.59
CA THR A 837 6.83 33.20 -71.35
C THR A 837 8.34 33.39 -71.54
N LEU A 838 8.80 34.62 -71.74
CA LEU A 838 10.24 34.92 -71.91
C LEU A 838 11.05 34.80 -70.63
N ILE A 839 10.45 35.06 -69.46
CA ILE A 839 11.14 34.88 -68.17
C ILE A 839 11.26 33.40 -67.82
N GLY A 840 10.38 32.54 -68.36
CA GLY A 840 10.33 31.13 -68.01
C GLY A 840 9.81 30.90 -66.59
N GLY A 841 10.03 29.71 -66.04
CA GLY A 841 9.51 29.29 -64.73
C GLY A 841 8.08 28.76 -64.76
N THR A 842 7.66 28.06 -63.71
CA THR A 842 6.32 27.49 -63.56
C THR A 842 5.30 28.57 -63.15
N ASP A 843 4.07 28.46 -63.66
CA ASP A 843 2.92 29.18 -63.11
C ASP A 843 2.54 28.44 -61.82
N GLU A 844 2.87 28.98 -60.65
CA GLU A 844 2.24 28.57 -59.38
C GLU A 844 0.91 29.31 -59.21
#